data_AF-A0A3D5C1P0-F1
#
_entry.id   AF-A0A3D5C1P0-F1
#
_cell.length_a   1.000
_cell.length_b   1.000
_cell.length_c   1.000
_cell.angle_alpha   90.00
_cell.angle_beta   90.00
_cell.angle_gamma   90.00
#
_symmetry.space_group_name_H-M   'P 1'
#
loop_
_entity.id
_entity.type
_entity.pdbx_description
1 polymer ?
#
loop_
_entity_poly.entity_id
_entity_poly.type
_entity_poly.pdbx_seq_one_letter_code
_entity_poly.pdbx_strand_id
1 'polypeptide(L)'
;TPEDKDAHDILLCIQTGSLVADTNRMRMDGEWHLKSPEEMTRAFDDHPEALLNSTKIAERCNIELPFGRIDMPKPELPDEMTEIQFLTQQATEGLERRLGDPPPAYQERLAYELDVIEQTQFGPYLLLVGEIMAFARDKGMLTAPRGSVNGSLVAYATGMSEIDPIKHDIIFERFLTLGRKGSMPDVDMDFPSDRREEVIEYISNRYGKDHVAQIVTFGTLAARAAVRDVGRVLGMEYGLVDRIAKLIPVNPITPFDINRSIETVEELKNLYQTDDSVRRLLDSARRIEGVARHASTHAAGLVVSNDPLQEHVPLTRSGDEGNPVAQFTFQTIEKIGLLKLDVLGLSNFRTIQHALQMIQTSTGNYLKPEEIPLEETNAFELLRRGRTVGIFQLESAGMTRTLRDLAPSSIGELAAIIALYRPGPMANIDTYIERKHGRSPPAFLHEKLEPILRETFGVLVYADQVLMIARQFAGYSWDEADNFRKAVGKKIREALVSEREKFIQRSVEGGIPKDIAEDVFKLIEPFAGYGFNKAHAVSYAVIAYWTAWLKAHYPVEFLSALLATEAGDVAKIARIKAEAELLGVDVLPPHINQSGITFQPRDQAIVFGLAAVKNVGEAAVEAIVEARENTGAFTSLMNACERVDLQKAPRRAWESLIKVGALDELGERQALLHALEPAIKRGQKLQADRASGQATMFASTVFESSEEPTLEMPVVAAASEPERRRWEKDLLGLYVTQSPLSDPIISEQLAANVDVRIIELEEVHTGQTLTVGRIVSNVRSFMTRKGHAMGAVTLEDPPESIEVICFPRIWERIAPDLENDRVVIASGRIEGDDNSPRMLADNIYALSTVEDTESNREIKDYSSASVQTTTGARVVDDSEPSQMSETVRSTASNAKSSESPPRTLPAQQPPAPPSIGEDENTSKNFEPTQQPTDSGLSDSSSNPATATHSESTSNESPQAAHPRLVLRLQRTPDPAFDIDLLRRLDAAAKQEPGETDLELAVVKTDGSVARLRWPYRVNASDRLRTALAREFGDDSVTVA
;
A
#
# COMPACT_ATOMS: atom_id res chain seq x y z
N THR A 1 -31.93 25.77 -1.92
CA THR A 1 -33.00 26.52 -2.63
C THR A 1 -34.12 25.54 -3.00
N PRO A 2 -35.24 25.93 -3.64
CA PRO A 2 -36.31 24.99 -4.01
C PRO A 2 -35.83 23.79 -4.85
N GLU A 3 -34.79 24.00 -5.67
CA GLU A 3 -34.19 22.98 -6.55
C GLU A 3 -33.45 21.87 -5.79
N ASP A 4 -33.09 22.08 -4.52
CA ASP A 4 -32.43 21.06 -3.68
C ASP A 4 -33.40 20.03 -3.11
N LYS A 5 -34.72 20.18 -3.34
CA LYS A 5 -35.76 19.29 -2.78
C LYS A 5 -35.52 17.82 -3.10
N ASP A 6 -35.18 17.50 -4.35
CA ASP A 6 -34.88 16.13 -4.79
C ASP A 6 -33.57 15.60 -4.17
N ALA A 7 -32.56 16.46 -4.00
CA ALA A 7 -31.29 16.08 -3.36
C ALA A 7 -31.48 15.80 -1.85
N HIS A 8 -32.32 16.60 -1.17
CA HIS A 8 -32.72 16.36 0.22
C HIS A 8 -33.54 15.07 0.37
N ASP A 9 -34.47 14.79 -0.54
CA ASP A 9 -35.25 13.55 -0.56
C ASP A 9 -34.38 12.30 -0.79
N ILE A 10 -33.36 12.41 -1.64
CA ILE A 10 -32.31 11.39 -1.82
C ILE A 10 -31.45 11.24 -0.56
N LEU A 11 -31.07 12.33 0.11
CA LEU A 11 -30.29 12.29 1.36
C LEU A 11 -31.06 11.57 2.48
N LEU A 12 -32.36 11.83 2.63
CA LEU A 12 -33.24 11.08 3.54
C LEU A 12 -33.22 9.58 3.22
N CYS A 13 -33.35 9.20 1.93
CA CYS A 13 -33.27 7.80 1.51
C CYS A 13 -31.94 7.13 1.87
N ILE A 14 -30.82 7.86 1.73
CA ILE A 14 -29.48 7.35 2.10
C ILE A 14 -29.39 7.08 3.61
N GLN A 15 -30.00 7.95 4.42
CA GLN A 15 -30.04 7.84 5.88
C GLN A 15 -30.98 6.72 6.36
N THR A 16 -32.17 6.55 5.74
CA THR A 16 -33.14 5.50 6.11
C THR A 16 -32.87 4.15 5.45
N GLY A 17 -31.95 4.08 4.46
CA GLY A 17 -31.61 2.86 3.74
C GLY A 17 -32.67 2.38 2.73
N SER A 18 -33.67 3.22 2.43
CA SER A 18 -34.77 2.94 1.50
C SER A 18 -34.45 3.38 0.06
N LEU A 19 -35.15 2.83 -0.93
CA LEU A 19 -35.08 3.28 -2.31
C LEU A 19 -35.96 4.51 -2.53
N VAL A 20 -35.57 5.41 -3.42
CA VAL A 20 -36.38 6.60 -3.81
C VAL A 20 -37.75 6.19 -4.37
N ALA A 21 -37.84 5.00 -4.97
CA ALA A 21 -39.06 4.39 -5.48
C ALA A 21 -40.03 3.89 -4.37
N ASP A 22 -39.58 3.68 -3.14
CA ASP A 22 -40.41 3.14 -2.08
C ASP A 22 -41.53 4.13 -1.69
N THR A 23 -42.74 3.60 -1.52
CA THR A 23 -43.94 4.39 -1.15
C THR A 23 -44.00 4.68 0.34
N ASN A 24 -43.59 3.73 1.19
CA ASN A 24 -43.68 3.81 2.65
C ASN A 24 -42.41 4.38 3.32
N ARG A 25 -41.55 5.08 2.57
CA ARG A 25 -40.31 5.69 3.10
C ARG A 25 -40.55 7.05 3.74
N MET A 26 -39.59 7.50 4.54
CA MET A 26 -39.58 8.86 5.06
C MET A 26 -39.50 9.87 3.91
N ARG A 27 -40.38 10.87 3.96
CA ARG A 27 -40.46 12.03 3.07
C ARG A 27 -40.83 13.26 3.90
N MET A 28 -40.42 14.44 3.46
CA MET A 28 -40.85 15.71 4.08
C MET A 28 -41.70 16.50 3.08
N ASP A 29 -43.02 16.31 3.17
CA ASP A 29 -43.98 17.06 2.36
C ASP A 29 -43.99 18.54 2.77
N GLY A 30 -43.91 19.44 1.78
CA GLY A 30 -43.83 20.89 1.99
C GLY A 30 -42.73 21.58 1.17
N GLU A 31 -42.37 22.79 1.63
CA GLU A 31 -41.42 23.73 1.02
C GLU A 31 -40.26 24.04 1.97
N TRP A 32 -39.47 23.03 2.30
CA TRP A 32 -38.42 23.08 3.32
C TRP A 32 -37.12 23.70 2.79
N HIS A 33 -37.14 25.00 2.48
CA HIS A 33 -35.98 25.78 2.07
C HIS A 33 -35.91 27.12 2.82
N LEU A 34 -34.75 27.79 2.75
CA LEU A 34 -34.59 29.15 3.28
C LEU A 34 -35.35 30.15 2.40
N LYS A 35 -36.59 30.46 2.81
CA LYS A 35 -37.50 31.39 2.12
C LYS A 35 -37.06 32.84 2.24
N SER A 36 -37.39 33.64 1.23
CA SER A 36 -37.17 35.09 1.25
C SER A 36 -38.10 35.82 2.24
N PRO A 37 -37.78 37.05 2.66
CA PRO A 37 -38.69 37.88 3.47
C PRO A 37 -40.06 38.07 2.82
N GLU A 38 -40.13 38.20 1.50
CA GLU A 38 -41.36 38.36 0.72
C GLU A 38 -42.16 37.05 0.64
N GLU A 39 -41.50 35.90 0.64
CA GLU A 39 -42.15 34.58 0.71
C GLU A 39 -42.71 34.31 2.11
N MET A 40 -41.96 34.64 3.16
CA MET A 40 -42.43 34.57 4.54
C MET A 40 -43.57 35.56 4.82
N THR A 41 -43.51 36.77 4.26
CA THR A 41 -44.60 37.77 4.35
C THR A 41 -45.89 37.29 3.67
N ARG A 42 -45.79 36.54 2.56
CA ARG A 42 -46.95 35.91 1.90
C ARG A 42 -47.45 34.63 2.59
N ALA A 43 -46.66 34.03 3.47
CA ALA A 43 -47.01 32.81 4.19
C ALA A 43 -47.56 33.07 5.61
N PHE A 44 -47.52 34.32 6.07
CA PHE A 44 -47.98 34.80 7.37
C PHE A 44 -48.65 36.19 7.22
N ASP A 45 -49.46 36.38 6.16
CA ASP A 45 -50.13 37.66 5.90
C ASP A 45 -51.30 37.93 6.86
N ASP A 46 -51.87 36.86 7.41
CA ASP A 46 -52.81 36.84 8.54
C ASP A 46 -52.15 37.08 9.91
N HIS A 47 -50.85 36.77 10.05
CA HIS A 47 -50.07 36.78 11.29
C HIS A 47 -48.74 37.58 11.21
N PRO A 48 -48.77 38.88 10.81
CA PRO A 48 -47.56 39.70 10.68
C PRO A 48 -46.80 39.89 12.02
N GLU A 49 -47.46 39.73 13.17
CA GLU A 49 -46.83 39.74 14.47
C GLU A 49 -45.84 38.58 14.67
N ALA A 50 -46.01 37.44 13.99
CA ALA A 50 -45.06 36.33 14.04
C ALA A 50 -43.71 36.73 13.43
N LEU A 51 -43.75 37.42 12.28
CA LEU A 51 -42.57 37.96 11.60
C LEU A 51 -41.91 39.06 12.45
N LEU A 52 -42.69 39.98 13.02
CA LEU A 52 -42.16 41.00 13.93
C LEU A 52 -41.59 40.40 15.23
N ASN A 53 -42.05 39.23 15.66
CA ASN A 53 -41.52 38.56 16.85
C ASN A 53 -40.21 37.81 16.57
N SER A 54 -39.96 37.31 15.36
CA SER A 54 -38.66 36.71 15.03
C SER A 54 -37.53 37.74 15.10
N THR A 55 -37.74 38.96 14.58
CA THR A 55 -36.78 40.08 14.72
C THR A 55 -36.55 40.43 16.20
N LYS A 56 -37.62 40.61 16.99
CA LYS A 56 -37.50 40.90 18.45
C LYS A 56 -36.79 39.80 19.24
N ILE A 57 -36.81 38.55 18.77
CA ILE A 57 -36.05 37.45 19.37
C ILE A 57 -34.57 37.58 18.99
N ALA A 58 -34.27 37.77 17.69
CA ALA A 58 -32.90 37.98 17.22
C ALA A 58 -32.20 39.16 17.91
N GLU A 59 -32.89 40.31 18.05
CA GLU A 59 -32.40 41.51 18.76
C GLU A 59 -32.07 41.27 20.25
N ARG A 60 -32.63 40.21 20.86
CA ARG A 60 -32.39 39.82 22.26
C ARG A 60 -31.30 38.77 22.41
N CYS A 61 -30.99 38.01 21.35
CA CYS A 61 -30.03 36.91 21.36
C CYS A 61 -28.58 37.41 21.25
N ASN A 62 -28.12 38.11 22.28
CA ASN A 62 -26.75 38.62 22.39
C ASN A 62 -25.85 37.56 23.04
N ILE A 63 -25.01 36.89 22.24
CA ILE A 63 -24.05 35.88 22.68
C ILE A 63 -22.67 36.29 22.19
N GLU A 64 -21.74 36.54 23.12
CA GLU A 64 -20.33 36.79 22.82
C GLU A 64 -19.53 35.52 23.11
N LEU A 65 -18.82 35.00 22.10
CA LEU A 65 -17.91 33.85 22.24
C LEU A 65 -16.46 34.37 22.27
N PRO A 66 -15.70 34.15 23.35
CA PRO A 66 -14.30 34.56 23.41
C PRO A 66 -13.43 33.61 22.59
N PHE A 67 -12.87 34.12 21.48
CA PHE A 67 -11.89 33.41 20.66
C PHE A 67 -10.47 33.86 21.00
N GLY A 68 -9.49 32.96 20.88
CA GLY A 68 -8.08 33.29 21.16
C GLY A 68 -7.71 33.41 22.65
N ARG A 69 -8.51 32.84 23.56
CA ARG A 69 -8.03 32.43 24.89
C ARG A 69 -6.89 31.40 24.69
N ILE A 70 -5.99 31.28 25.66
CA ILE A 70 -5.18 30.06 25.81
C ILE A 70 -5.55 29.51 27.17
N ASP A 71 -6.23 28.36 27.15
CA ASP A 71 -6.57 27.60 28.33
C ASP A 71 -5.70 26.33 28.39
N MET A 72 -4.85 26.26 29.41
CA MET A 72 -3.92 25.16 29.64
C MET A 72 -4.12 24.64 31.07
N PRO A 73 -4.21 23.32 31.27
CA PRO A 73 -4.11 22.74 32.60
C PRO A 73 -2.80 23.17 33.26
N LYS A 74 -2.84 23.41 34.56
CA LYS A 74 -1.64 23.74 35.32
C LYS A 74 -0.87 22.45 35.61
N PRO A 75 0.46 22.40 35.33
CA PRO A 75 1.28 21.29 35.77
C PRO A 75 1.34 21.24 37.31
N GLU A 76 1.61 20.07 37.87
CA GLU A 76 2.08 20.01 39.26
C GLU A 76 3.54 20.47 39.31
N LEU A 77 3.86 21.29 40.31
CA LEU A 77 5.18 21.86 40.52
C LEU A 77 5.65 21.50 41.94
N PRO A 78 6.96 21.35 42.17
CA PRO A 78 7.51 21.35 43.52
C PRO A 78 7.16 22.66 44.26
N ASP A 79 7.04 22.59 45.59
CA ASP A 79 6.79 23.76 46.43
C ASP A 79 7.80 24.89 46.14
N GLU A 80 7.29 26.13 46.11
CA GLU A 80 8.03 27.38 45.87
C GLU A 80 8.66 27.58 44.46
N MET A 81 8.47 26.66 43.50
CA MET A 81 8.97 26.81 42.11
C MET A 81 7.95 27.38 41.12
N THR A 82 8.44 28.09 40.09
CA THR A 82 7.68 28.42 38.87
C THR A 82 7.86 27.37 37.77
N GLU A 83 6.98 27.38 36.76
CA GLU A 83 7.03 26.44 35.63
C GLU A 83 8.35 26.52 34.87
N ILE A 84 8.89 27.73 34.67
CA ILE A 84 10.17 27.93 33.98
C ILE A 84 11.37 27.50 34.85
N GLN A 85 11.31 27.71 36.17
CA GLN A 85 12.37 27.23 37.08
C GLN A 85 12.44 25.70 37.09
N PHE A 86 11.28 25.03 37.19
CA PHE A 86 11.22 23.57 37.17
C PHE A 86 11.64 23.00 35.80
N LEU A 87 11.20 23.60 34.69
CA LEU A 87 11.63 23.19 33.35
C LEU A 87 13.13 23.40 33.13
N THR A 88 13.70 24.51 33.64
CA THR A 88 15.15 24.77 33.60
C THR A 88 15.91 23.69 34.37
N GLN A 89 15.49 23.34 35.59
CA GLN A 89 16.13 22.27 36.37
C GLN A 89 16.08 20.92 35.62
N GLN A 90 14.89 20.51 35.15
CA GLN A 90 14.72 19.25 34.42
C GLN A 90 15.58 19.19 33.15
N ALA A 91 15.70 20.30 32.42
CA ALA A 91 16.52 20.37 31.22
C ALA A 91 18.03 20.41 31.52
N THR A 92 18.47 21.08 32.58
CA THR A 92 19.89 21.08 33.00
C THR A 92 20.32 19.68 33.47
N GLU A 93 19.61 19.10 34.44
CA GLU A 93 19.90 17.75 34.95
C GLU A 93 19.78 16.68 33.86
N GLY A 94 18.83 16.83 32.93
CA GLY A 94 18.65 15.94 31.79
C GLY A 94 19.80 16.02 30.77
N LEU A 95 20.31 17.23 30.51
CA LEU A 95 21.44 17.45 29.61
C LEU A 95 22.75 16.87 30.21
N GLU A 96 22.99 17.11 31.50
CA GLU A 96 24.10 16.48 32.25
C GLU A 96 23.98 14.95 32.24
N ARG A 97 22.78 14.40 32.42
CA ARG A 97 22.52 12.95 32.37
C ARG A 97 22.80 12.32 31.00
N ARG A 98 22.59 13.06 29.90
CA ARG A 98 22.87 12.58 28.53
C ARG A 98 24.33 12.75 28.09
N LEU A 99 24.99 13.84 28.48
CA LEU A 99 26.32 14.23 27.95
C LEU A 99 27.47 14.17 28.97
N GLY A 100 27.16 14.04 30.27
CA GLY A 100 28.14 14.17 31.35
C GLY A 100 28.53 15.63 31.57
N ASP A 101 29.53 16.10 30.81
CA ASP A 101 29.99 17.50 30.80
C ASP A 101 29.55 18.16 29.48
N PRO A 102 28.39 18.85 29.44
CA PRO A 102 27.79 19.32 28.19
C PRO A 102 28.64 20.44 27.56
N PRO A 103 29.06 20.33 26.28
CA PRO A 103 29.92 21.34 25.66
C PRO A 103 29.28 22.74 25.63
N PRO A 104 30.08 23.84 25.61
CA PRO A 104 29.56 25.20 25.69
C PRO A 104 28.43 25.53 24.70
N ALA A 105 28.49 25.03 23.46
CA ALA A 105 27.45 25.22 22.45
C ALA A 105 26.08 24.63 22.87
N TYR A 106 26.06 23.56 23.66
CA TYR A 106 24.83 23.00 24.23
C TYR A 106 24.31 23.86 25.39
N GLN A 107 25.22 24.38 26.24
CA GLN A 107 24.86 25.27 27.34
C GLN A 107 24.28 26.60 26.83
N GLU A 108 24.92 27.22 25.82
CA GLU A 108 24.45 28.44 25.15
C GLU A 108 23.11 28.24 24.44
N ARG A 109 22.93 27.13 23.72
CA ARG A 109 21.65 26.77 23.07
C ARG A 109 20.55 26.51 24.09
N LEU A 110 20.84 25.82 25.19
CA LEU A 110 19.86 25.53 26.25
C LEU A 110 19.36 26.82 26.90
N ALA A 111 20.28 27.73 27.26
CA ALA A 111 19.94 29.03 27.84
C ALA A 111 19.09 29.89 26.89
N TYR A 112 19.42 29.90 25.58
CA TYR A 112 18.63 30.60 24.57
C TYR A 112 17.21 30.04 24.41
N GLU A 113 17.06 28.71 24.35
CA GLU A 113 15.72 28.11 24.22
C GLU A 113 14.84 28.38 25.44
N LEU A 114 15.39 28.30 26.66
CA LEU A 114 14.67 28.58 27.90
C LEU A 114 14.18 30.03 27.97
N ASP A 115 15.01 31.02 27.59
CA ASP A 115 14.62 32.44 27.50
C ASP A 115 13.43 32.65 26.54
N VAL A 116 13.47 32.03 25.35
CA VAL A 116 12.36 32.11 24.38
C VAL A 116 11.10 31.42 24.93
N ILE A 117 11.23 30.28 25.62
CA ILE A 117 10.11 29.56 26.25
C ILE A 117 9.48 30.38 27.38
N GLU A 118 10.27 31.11 28.17
CA GLU A 118 9.78 32.02 29.22
C GLU A 118 9.02 33.20 28.59
N GLN A 119 9.64 33.92 27.65
CA GLN A 119 9.04 35.09 27.00
C GLN A 119 7.75 34.77 26.22
N THR A 120 7.64 33.55 25.67
CA THR A 120 6.44 33.06 24.98
C THR A 120 5.41 32.38 25.89
N GLN A 121 5.80 32.05 27.14
CA GLN A 121 4.96 31.46 28.19
C GLN A 121 4.48 30.03 27.90
N PHE A 122 5.26 29.24 27.14
CA PHE A 122 4.94 27.83 26.82
C PHE A 122 5.57 26.79 27.77
N GLY A 123 6.24 27.22 28.85
CA GLY A 123 6.73 26.35 29.92
C GLY A 123 5.70 25.33 30.45
N PRO A 124 4.46 25.75 30.79
CA PRO A 124 3.41 24.82 31.26
C PRO A 124 3.08 23.70 30.26
N TYR A 125 3.05 24.03 28.96
CA TYR A 125 2.74 23.07 27.89
C TYR A 125 3.87 22.06 27.70
N LEU A 126 5.13 22.51 27.72
CA LEU A 126 6.30 21.63 27.64
C LEU A 126 6.43 20.70 28.86
N LEU A 127 6.05 21.16 30.06
CA LEU A 127 5.96 20.30 31.23
C LEU A 127 4.85 19.24 31.09
N LEU A 128 3.67 19.62 30.61
CA LEU A 128 2.55 18.69 30.38
C LEU A 128 2.88 17.62 29.33
N VAL A 129 3.51 17.99 28.22
CA VAL A 129 3.99 17.03 27.21
C VAL A 129 5.10 16.15 27.80
N GLY A 130 6.04 16.73 28.55
CA GLY A 130 7.11 16.01 29.24
C GLY A 130 6.58 14.96 30.21
N GLU A 131 5.55 15.28 30.99
CA GLU A 131 4.88 14.37 31.94
C GLU A 131 4.26 13.15 31.21
N ILE A 132 3.51 13.40 30.12
CA ILE A 132 2.87 12.34 29.32
C ILE A 132 3.91 11.40 28.69
N MET A 133 5.00 11.96 28.15
CA MET A 133 6.07 11.16 27.53
C MET A 133 6.93 10.43 28.56
N ALA A 134 7.11 11.00 29.77
CA ALA A 134 7.76 10.32 30.89
C ALA A 134 6.93 9.13 31.39
N PHE A 135 5.62 9.31 31.61
CA PHE A 135 4.70 8.22 31.95
C PHE A 135 4.79 7.06 30.93
N ALA A 136 4.82 7.38 29.64
CA ALA A 136 4.95 6.38 28.59
C ALA A 136 6.26 5.58 28.73
N ARG A 137 7.42 6.25 28.91
CA ARG A 137 8.72 5.58 29.12
C ARG A 137 8.76 4.74 30.40
N ASP A 138 8.20 5.24 31.51
CA ASP A 138 8.13 4.51 32.78
C ASP A 138 7.24 3.25 32.67
N LYS A 139 6.26 3.26 31.75
CA LYS A 139 5.47 2.10 31.34
C LYS A 139 6.16 1.22 30.29
N GLY A 140 7.41 1.48 29.95
CA GLY A 140 8.18 0.77 28.93
C GLY A 140 7.67 0.99 27.51
N MET A 141 6.93 2.08 27.24
CA MET A 141 6.45 2.42 25.90
C MET A 141 7.55 3.12 25.09
N LEU A 142 7.77 2.67 23.86
CA LEU A 142 8.49 3.46 22.87
C LEU A 142 7.62 4.66 22.46
N THR A 143 8.17 5.86 22.55
CA THR A 143 7.47 7.11 22.19
C THR A 143 8.43 8.09 21.53
N ALA A 144 7.92 8.90 20.61
CA ALA A 144 8.65 10.00 19.97
C ALA A 144 7.68 11.13 19.63
N PRO A 145 8.14 12.40 19.63
CA PRO A 145 7.30 13.51 19.24
C PRO A 145 7.45 13.77 17.73
N ARG A 146 6.39 14.30 17.12
CA ARG A 146 6.36 14.63 15.69
C ARG A 146 6.75 16.07 15.42
N GLY A 147 6.88 16.39 14.14
CA GLY A 147 7.06 17.77 13.69
C GLY A 147 8.33 18.43 14.25
N SER A 148 8.20 19.73 14.48
CA SER A 148 9.35 20.62 14.72
C SER A 148 9.96 20.56 16.12
N VAL A 149 9.29 19.99 17.13
CA VAL A 149 9.80 20.00 18.53
C VAL A 149 11.11 19.20 18.69
N ASN A 150 11.39 18.27 17.78
CA ASN A 150 12.70 17.60 17.65
C ASN A 150 13.88 18.56 17.31
N GLY A 151 13.60 19.84 17.07
CA GLY A 151 14.60 20.90 16.96
C GLY A 151 14.92 21.62 18.27
N SER A 152 14.26 21.25 19.38
CA SER A 152 14.50 21.82 20.70
C SER A 152 15.47 20.98 21.52
N LEU A 153 16.55 21.61 21.98
CA LEU A 153 17.48 21.02 22.93
C LEU A 153 16.84 20.85 24.31
N VAL A 154 15.89 21.71 24.71
CA VAL A 154 15.07 21.48 25.91
C VAL A 154 14.27 20.18 25.79
N ALA A 155 13.68 19.91 24.62
CA ALA A 155 12.99 18.63 24.37
C ALA A 155 13.92 17.42 24.38
N TYR A 156 15.13 17.53 23.81
CA TYR A 156 16.14 16.47 23.88
C TYR A 156 16.56 16.19 25.33
N ALA A 157 16.95 17.24 26.07
CA ALA A 157 17.47 17.13 27.43
C ALA A 157 16.46 16.59 28.44
N THR A 158 15.21 17.05 28.40
CA THR A 158 14.12 16.53 29.24
C THR A 158 13.65 15.12 28.86
N GLY A 159 14.15 14.55 27.77
CA GLY A 159 13.71 13.26 27.26
C GLY A 159 12.39 13.30 26.49
N MET A 160 11.83 14.46 26.16
CA MET A 160 10.72 14.52 25.20
C MET A 160 11.12 14.04 23.80
N SER A 161 12.39 14.20 23.41
CA SER A 161 12.94 13.66 22.17
C SER A 161 14.28 12.94 22.41
N GLU A 162 14.56 11.96 21.56
CA GLU A 162 15.85 11.26 21.47
C GLU A 162 16.75 11.83 20.35
N ILE A 163 16.25 12.83 19.60
CA ILE A 163 16.99 13.48 18.52
C ILE A 163 17.81 14.63 19.08
N ASP A 164 19.14 14.54 18.95
CA ASP A 164 20.05 15.64 19.26
C ASP A 164 19.98 16.71 18.15
N PRO A 165 19.46 17.92 18.43
CA PRO A 165 19.30 18.96 17.42
C PRO A 165 20.62 19.62 17.02
N ILE A 166 21.69 19.48 17.80
CA ILE A 166 23.02 20.02 17.49
C ILE A 166 23.81 19.02 16.63
N LYS A 167 23.81 17.72 16.96
CA LYS A 167 24.43 16.67 16.12
C LYS A 167 23.87 16.64 14.69
N HIS A 168 22.62 17.06 14.50
CA HIS A 168 21.91 17.02 13.23
C HIS A 168 21.68 18.39 12.54
N ASP A 169 22.34 19.48 13.00
CA ASP A 169 22.19 20.84 12.44
C ASP A 169 20.70 21.26 12.32
N ILE A 170 19.92 21.17 13.40
CA ILE A 170 18.48 21.47 13.45
C ILE A 170 18.23 22.78 14.21
N ILE A 171 17.47 23.69 13.59
CA ILE A 171 17.09 24.98 14.17
C ILE A 171 15.89 24.85 15.12
N PHE A 172 15.95 25.55 16.25
CA PHE A 172 14.86 25.62 17.24
C PHE A 172 13.70 26.47 16.73
N GLU A 173 14.03 27.48 15.92
CA GLU A 173 13.16 28.58 15.54
C GLU A 173 12.14 28.18 14.47
N ARG A 174 12.21 26.92 13.99
CA ARG A 174 11.15 26.28 13.22
C ARG A 174 10.00 25.77 14.13
N PHE A 175 10.31 25.44 15.39
CA PHE A 175 9.35 25.08 16.44
C PHE A 175 8.77 26.31 17.13
N LEU A 176 9.61 27.20 17.68
CA LEU A 176 9.15 28.31 18.51
C LEU A 176 9.94 29.60 18.27
N THR A 177 9.24 30.73 18.18
CA THR A 177 9.82 32.07 18.04
C THR A 177 8.99 33.08 18.86
N LEU A 178 9.57 34.24 19.17
CA LEU A 178 8.90 35.28 19.98
C LEU A 178 7.59 35.77 19.32
N GLY A 179 7.56 35.86 17.98
CA GLY A 179 6.37 36.19 17.19
C GLY A 179 5.29 35.10 17.15
N ARG A 180 5.47 33.96 17.84
CA ARG A 180 4.38 32.99 18.10
C ARG A 180 3.65 33.22 19.43
N LYS A 181 3.95 34.30 20.17
CA LYS A 181 3.21 34.63 21.40
C LYS A 181 1.71 34.74 21.12
N GLY A 182 0.91 33.88 21.75
CA GLY A 182 -0.54 33.75 21.50
C GLY A 182 -0.94 32.70 20.44
N SER A 183 0.00 31.94 19.87
CA SER A 183 -0.26 30.83 18.94
C SER A 183 0.43 29.57 19.47
N MET A 184 -0.36 28.64 20.01
CA MET A 184 0.13 27.42 20.65
C MET A 184 0.96 26.57 19.66
N PRO A 185 2.17 26.11 20.02
CA PRO A 185 2.93 25.19 19.18
C PRO A 185 2.32 23.80 19.23
N ASP A 186 2.28 23.11 18.08
CA ASP A 186 1.79 21.73 18.00
C ASP A 186 2.88 20.72 18.39
N VAL A 187 2.50 19.74 19.21
CA VAL A 187 3.30 18.56 19.56
C VAL A 187 2.42 17.31 19.54
N ASP A 188 2.24 16.75 18.35
CA ASP A 188 1.76 15.39 18.15
C ASP A 188 2.77 14.36 18.70
N MET A 189 2.29 13.32 19.36
CA MET A 189 3.11 12.30 20.05
C MET A 189 2.75 10.90 19.54
N ASP A 190 3.74 10.12 19.13
CA ASP A 190 3.57 8.71 18.76
C ASP A 190 3.74 7.78 19.96
N PHE A 191 2.85 6.78 20.05
CA PHE A 191 2.84 5.69 21.01
C PHE A 191 2.58 4.35 20.29
N PRO A 192 2.81 3.19 20.94
CA PRO A 192 2.49 1.89 20.36
C PRO A 192 0.98 1.79 20.12
N SER A 193 0.56 1.32 18.94
CA SER A 193 -0.85 1.36 18.52
C SER A 193 -1.79 0.53 19.41
N ASP A 194 -1.26 -0.49 20.08
CA ASP A 194 -1.91 -1.36 21.07
C ASP A 194 -1.90 -0.80 22.50
N ARG A 195 -1.04 0.20 22.81
CA ARG A 195 -0.88 0.78 24.15
C ARG A 195 -1.34 2.23 24.29
N ARG A 196 -1.77 2.84 23.18
CA ARG A 196 -2.31 4.21 23.10
C ARG A 196 -3.39 4.51 24.15
N GLU A 197 -4.24 3.53 24.48
CA GLU A 197 -5.37 3.75 25.40
C GLU A 197 -4.93 3.92 26.86
N GLU A 198 -3.83 3.29 27.29
CA GLU A 198 -3.22 3.53 28.61
C GLU A 198 -2.82 5.00 28.80
N VAL A 199 -2.37 5.67 27.73
CA VAL A 199 -1.96 7.08 27.75
C VAL A 199 -3.17 8.01 27.81
N ILE A 200 -4.25 7.68 27.11
CA ILE A 200 -5.51 8.43 27.17
C ILE A 200 -6.17 8.26 28.55
N GLU A 201 -6.15 7.05 29.12
CA GLU A 201 -6.60 6.81 30.48
C GLU A 201 -5.74 7.56 31.50
N TYR A 202 -4.41 7.58 31.34
CA TYR A 202 -3.53 8.38 32.20
C TYR A 202 -3.94 9.85 32.20
N ILE A 203 -4.03 10.48 31.03
CA ILE A 203 -4.43 11.90 30.90
C ILE A 203 -5.82 12.14 31.53
N SER A 204 -6.79 11.24 31.30
CA SER A 204 -8.15 11.35 31.84
C SER A 204 -8.22 11.19 33.36
N ASN A 205 -7.44 10.29 33.95
CA ASN A 205 -7.33 10.12 35.40
C ASN A 205 -6.47 11.23 36.05
N ARG A 206 -5.53 11.82 35.31
CA ARG A 206 -4.59 12.87 35.73
C ARG A 206 -5.24 14.25 35.83
N TYR A 207 -6.06 14.63 34.85
CA TYR A 207 -6.68 15.96 34.74
C TYR A 207 -8.19 15.98 35.03
N GLY A 208 -8.86 14.82 35.02
CA GLY A 208 -10.30 14.70 35.30
C GLY A 208 -11.12 14.22 34.10
N LYS A 209 -12.13 13.37 34.35
CA LYS A 209 -12.93 12.71 33.30
C LYS A 209 -13.94 13.64 32.60
N ASP A 210 -14.16 14.81 33.17
CA ASP A 210 -14.95 15.93 32.66
C ASP A 210 -14.07 17.07 32.08
N HIS A 211 -12.75 17.00 32.29
CA HIS A 211 -11.75 17.91 31.72
C HIS A 211 -11.07 17.37 30.45
N VAL A 212 -11.31 16.10 30.12
CA VAL A 212 -10.65 15.38 29.00
C VAL A 212 -11.69 14.71 28.11
N ALA A 213 -11.63 14.95 26.80
CA ALA A 213 -12.47 14.28 25.81
C ALA A 213 -11.73 14.04 24.49
N GLN A 214 -12.17 13.05 23.71
CA GLN A 214 -11.70 12.86 22.34
C GLN A 214 -12.38 13.88 21.40
N ILE A 215 -11.76 14.28 20.30
CA ILE A 215 -12.33 15.28 19.38
C ILE A 215 -13.21 14.59 18.32
N VAL A 216 -14.31 15.22 17.88
CA VAL A 216 -15.13 14.68 16.77
C VAL A 216 -14.49 14.94 15.39
N THR A 217 -14.62 13.96 14.52
CA THR A 217 -14.39 14.04 13.08
C THR A 217 -15.70 13.75 12.34
N PHE A 218 -16.09 14.63 11.42
CA PHE A 218 -17.24 14.37 10.54
C PHE A 218 -16.76 13.72 9.25
N GLY A 219 -17.14 12.47 9.02
CA GLY A 219 -16.87 11.79 7.75
C GLY A 219 -17.78 12.38 6.67
N THR A 220 -17.21 13.03 5.66
CA THR A 220 -17.98 13.64 4.56
C THR A 220 -18.13 12.71 3.36
N LEU A 221 -19.19 12.91 2.57
CA LEU A 221 -19.43 12.15 1.34
C LEU A 221 -18.51 12.64 0.22
N ALA A 222 -17.32 12.02 0.12
CA ALA A 222 -16.43 12.20 -1.02
C ALA A 222 -17.06 11.68 -2.33
N ALA A 223 -16.69 12.27 -3.48
CA ALA A 223 -17.17 11.95 -4.84
C ALA A 223 -17.59 10.48 -5.08
N ARG A 224 -16.65 9.54 -4.90
CA ARG A 224 -16.88 8.10 -5.13
C ARG A 224 -17.90 7.47 -4.17
N ALA A 225 -18.03 7.98 -2.94
CA ALA A 225 -19.01 7.52 -1.97
C ALA A 225 -20.39 8.11 -2.28
N ALA A 226 -20.46 9.42 -2.59
CA ALA A 226 -21.70 10.08 -3.01
C ALA A 226 -22.34 9.36 -4.21
N VAL A 227 -21.56 9.04 -5.25
CA VAL A 227 -22.05 8.29 -6.42
C VAL A 227 -22.55 6.89 -6.04
N ARG A 228 -21.86 6.16 -5.15
CA ARG A 228 -22.30 4.81 -4.73
C ARG A 228 -23.58 4.84 -3.90
N ASP A 229 -23.70 5.76 -2.95
CA ASP A 229 -24.89 5.85 -2.09
C ASP A 229 -26.12 6.40 -2.83
N VAL A 230 -25.93 7.38 -3.72
CA VAL A 230 -27.02 7.87 -4.60
C VAL A 230 -27.46 6.77 -5.58
N GLY A 231 -26.53 6.08 -6.24
CA GLY A 231 -26.86 4.97 -7.14
C GLY A 231 -27.61 3.84 -6.44
N ARG A 232 -27.23 3.52 -5.20
CA ARG A 232 -27.92 2.55 -4.33
C ARG A 232 -29.37 2.95 -4.07
N VAL A 233 -29.66 4.19 -3.66
CA VAL A 233 -31.05 4.61 -3.37
C VAL A 233 -31.88 4.91 -4.62
N LEU A 234 -31.25 5.22 -5.75
CA LEU A 234 -31.92 5.26 -7.06
C LEU A 234 -32.27 3.85 -7.60
N GLY A 235 -31.82 2.77 -6.94
CA GLY A 235 -32.10 1.39 -7.35
C GLY A 235 -31.28 0.93 -8.56
N MET A 236 -30.13 1.57 -8.82
CA MET A 236 -29.26 1.23 -9.95
C MET A 236 -28.41 -0.02 -9.65
N GLU A 237 -28.02 -0.74 -10.70
CA GLU A 237 -27.23 -1.97 -10.58
C GLU A 237 -25.81 -1.69 -10.05
N TYR A 238 -25.38 -2.42 -9.03
CA TYR A 238 -24.11 -2.17 -8.32
C TYR A 238 -22.89 -2.20 -9.25
N GLY A 239 -22.83 -3.11 -10.22
CA GLY A 239 -21.70 -3.22 -11.16
C GLY A 239 -21.58 -2.04 -12.12
N LEU A 240 -22.69 -1.38 -12.45
CA LEU A 240 -22.70 -0.12 -13.20
C LEU A 240 -22.26 1.05 -12.32
N VAL A 241 -22.83 1.17 -11.12
CA VAL A 241 -22.54 2.27 -10.19
C VAL A 241 -21.09 2.25 -9.73
N ASP A 242 -20.53 1.09 -9.40
CA ASP A 242 -19.13 0.95 -8.99
C ASP A 242 -18.16 1.25 -10.15
N ARG A 243 -18.52 0.92 -11.40
CA ARG A 243 -17.74 1.32 -12.59
C ARG A 243 -17.69 2.84 -12.73
N ILE A 244 -18.83 3.52 -12.65
CA ILE A 244 -18.90 4.99 -12.73
C ILE A 244 -18.11 5.63 -11.58
N ALA A 245 -18.23 5.11 -10.37
CA ALA A 245 -17.44 5.56 -9.22
C ALA A 245 -15.93 5.33 -9.39
N LYS A 246 -15.50 4.28 -10.12
CA LYS A 246 -14.09 4.04 -10.44
C LYS A 246 -13.51 5.00 -11.49
N LEU A 247 -14.32 5.56 -12.39
CA LEU A 247 -13.88 6.57 -13.37
C LEU A 247 -13.48 7.91 -12.74
N ILE A 248 -14.06 8.26 -11.58
CA ILE A 248 -13.67 9.44 -10.80
C ILE A 248 -12.23 9.26 -10.29
N PRO A 249 -11.27 10.14 -10.61
CA PRO A 249 -9.88 9.99 -10.16
C PRO A 249 -9.74 10.12 -8.65
N VAL A 250 -8.65 9.58 -8.08
CA VAL A 250 -8.28 9.79 -6.67
C VAL A 250 -6.91 10.44 -6.62
N ASN A 251 -6.83 11.60 -5.97
CA ASN A 251 -5.58 12.30 -5.70
C ASN A 251 -5.64 12.83 -4.26
N PRO A 252 -4.82 12.32 -3.33
CA PRO A 252 -4.87 12.72 -1.91
C PRO A 252 -4.49 14.19 -1.65
N ILE A 253 -3.75 14.83 -2.57
CA ILE A 253 -3.23 16.20 -2.42
C ILE A 253 -4.25 17.22 -2.95
N THR A 254 -4.94 16.90 -4.05
CA THR A 254 -6.05 17.69 -4.59
C THR A 254 -7.21 16.77 -4.95
N PRO A 255 -8.16 16.53 -4.03
CA PRO A 255 -9.34 15.73 -4.30
C PRO A 255 -10.02 16.13 -5.61
N PHE A 256 -10.50 15.12 -6.36
CA PHE A 256 -11.34 15.35 -7.53
C PHE A 256 -12.79 15.33 -7.06
N ASP A 257 -13.44 16.49 -7.13
CA ASP A 257 -14.89 16.60 -7.04
C ASP A 257 -15.57 16.05 -8.31
N ILE A 258 -16.89 15.89 -8.26
CA ILE A 258 -17.66 15.31 -9.37
C ILE A 258 -17.63 16.20 -10.63
N ASN A 259 -17.59 17.54 -10.49
CA ASN A 259 -17.58 18.44 -11.64
C ASN A 259 -16.24 18.38 -12.37
N ARG A 260 -15.13 18.54 -11.64
CA ARG A 260 -13.76 18.41 -12.17
C ARG A 260 -13.53 17.04 -12.80
N SER A 261 -14.14 15.98 -12.27
CA SER A 261 -14.09 14.64 -12.85
C SER A 261 -14.81 14.56 -14.21
N ILE A 262 -16.00 15.16 -14.34
CA ILE A 262 -16.75 15.24 -15.61
C ILE A 262 -16.00 16.10 -16.65
N GLU A 263 -15.26 17.13 -16.23
CA GLU A 263 -14.47 17.97 -17.14
C GLU A 263 -13.18 17.29 -17.63
N THR A 264 -12.53 16.48 -16.77
CA THR A 264 -11.20 15.90 -17.05
C THR A 264 -11.21 14.46 -17.55
N VAL A 265 -12.25 13.67 -17.25
CA VAL A 265 -12.35 12.26 -17.65
C VAL A 265 -13.34 12.12 -18.81
N GLU A 266 -12.81 12.03 -20.03
CA GLU A 266 -13.61 12.02 -21.26
C GLU A 266 -14.63 10.85 -21.31
N GLU A 267 -14.35 9.68 -20.72
CA GLU A 267 -15.32 8.60 -20.60
C GLU A 267 -16.53 8.98 -19.72
N LEU A 268 -16.27 9.56 -18.54
CA LEU A 268 -17.31 9.99 -17.59
C LEU A 268 -18.16 11.12 -18.19
N LYS A 269 -17.52 12.03 -18.94
CA LYS A 269 -18.14 13.11 -19.71
C LYS A 269 -19.09 12.60 -20.79
N ASN A 270 -18.65 11.59 -21.56
CA ASN A 270 -19.48 10.98 -22.58
C ASN A 270 -20.68 10.25 -21.95
N LEU A 271 -20.49 9.49 -20.86
CA LEU A 271 -21.59 8.85 -20.13
C LEU A 271 -22.61 9.87 -19.60
N TYR A 272 -22.15 10.96 -18.96
CA TYR A 272 -22.99 12.06 -18.48
C TYR A 272 -23.80 12.75 -19.59
N GLN A 273 -23.25 12.86 -20.80
CA GLN A 273 -23.98 13.42 -21.94
C GLN A 273 -24.98 12.43 -22.55
N THR A 274 -24.59 11.15 -22.70
CA THR A 274 -25.34 10.14 -23.46
C THR A 274 -26.38 9.33 -22.69
N ASP A 275 -26.25 9.21 -21.36
CA ASP A 275 -27.15 8.43 -20.52
C ASP A 275 -27.85 9.32 -19.48
N ASP A 276 -29.16 9.48 -19.62
CA ASP A 276 -29.99 10.29 -18.71
C ASP A 276 -29.99 9.79 -17.26
N SER A 277 -29.81 8.48 -17.04
CA SER A 277 -29.75 7.88 -15.71
C SER A 277 -28.41 8.17 -15.02
N VAL A 278 -27.30 8.13 -15.77
CA VAL A 278 -25.97 8.53 -15.30
C VAL A 278 -25.92 10.04 -15.07
N ARG A 279 -26.60 10.83 -15.92
CA ARG A 279 -26.75 12.28 -15.71
C ARG A 279 -27.46 12.56 -14.38
N ARG A 280 -28.64 11.98 -14.15
CA ARG A 280 -29.40 12.11 -12.90
C ARG A 280 -28.60 11.66 -11.67
N LEU A 281 -27.84 10.57 -11.78
CA LEU A 281 -26.95 10.07 -10.74
C LEU A 281 -25.89 11.12 -10.36
N LEU A 282 -25.20 11.70 -11.33
CA LEU A 282 -24.12 12.68 -11.11
C LEU A 282 -24.65 14.08 -10.72
N ASP A 283 -25.82 14.47 -11.21
CA ASP A 283 -26.55 15.69 -10.79
C ASP A 283 -26.99 15.63 -9.33
N SER A 284 -27.46 14.46 -8.89
CA SER A 284 -27.87 14.24 -7.50
C SER A 284 -26.64 14.09 -6.59
N ALA A 285 -25.61 13.35 -7.01
CA ALA A 285 -24.41 13.13 -6.22
C ALA A 285 -23.61 14.41 -5.96
N ARG A 286 -23.46 15.32 -6.95
CA ARG A 286 -22.73 16.59 -6.76
C ARG A 286 -23.41 17.57 -5.78
N ARG A 287 -24.71 17.40 -5.50
CA ARG A 287 -25.46 18.20 -4.52
C ARG A 287 -25.30 17.68 -3.09
N ILE A 288 -24.85 16.43 -2.95
CA ILE A 288 -24.69 15.71 -1.67
C ILE A 288 -23.20 15.48 -1.35
N GLU A 289 -22.31 15.66 -2.33
CA GLU A 289 -20.86 15.71 -2.17
C GLU A 289 -20.45 16.74 -1.09
N GLY A 290 -19.55 16.32 -0.21
CA GLY A 290 -19.07 17.13 0.93
C GLY A 290 -20.00 17.17 2.15
N VAL A 291 -21.26 16.71 2.06
CA VAL A 291 -22.17 16.63 3.21
C VAL A 291 -21.65 15.63 4.24
N ALA A 292 -21.79 15.95 5.54
CA ALA A 292 -21.42 15.07 6.64
C ALA A 292 -22.34 13.82 6.69
N ARG A 293 -21.74 12.64 6.66
CA ARG A 293 -22.40 11.32 6.70
C ARG A 293 -22.63 10.82 8.12
N HIS A 294 -21.62 10.97 8.98
CA HIS A 294 -21.62 10.52 10.37
C HIS A 294 -20.63 11.32 11.20
N ALA A 295 -20.91 11.42 12.50
CA ALA A 295 -19.91 11.76 13.50
C ALA A 295 -19.08 10.50 13.83
N SER A 296 -17.77 10.66 13.97
CA SER A 296 -16.84 9.63 14.42
C SER A 296 -15.79 10.25 15.32
N THR A 297 -15.15 9.46 16.17
CA THR A 297 -14.04 9.94 17.01
C THR A 297 -12.79 10.17 16.18
N HIS A 298 -12.03 11.24 16.45
CA HIS A 298 -10.73 11.49 15.83
C HIS A 298 -9.71 10.43 16.27
N ALA A 299 -8.93 9.89 15.33
CA ALA A 299 -8.01 8.78 15.58
C ALA A 299 -6.76 9.14 16.41
N ALA A 300 -6.64 10.40 16.83
CA ALA A 300 -5.51 10.95 17.60
C ALA A 300 -6.01 11.99 18.63
N GLY A 301 -6.39 13.17 18.13
CA GLY A 301 -6.94 14.33 18.82
C GLY A 301 -7.77 14.11 20.07
N LEU A 302 -7.22 14.60 21.17
CA LEU A 302 -7.79 14.78 22.49
C LEU A 302 -7.88 16.30 22.77
N VAL A 303 -8.91 16.73 23.50
CA VAL A 303 -9.01 18.08 24.09
C VAL A 303 -8.90 17.98 25.60
N VAL A 304 -8.16 18.92 26.20
CA VAL A 304 -7.95 19.03 27.64
C VAL A 304 -8.18 20.49 28.07
N SER A 305 -8.83 20.73 29.20
CA SER A 305 -9.14 22.09 29.69
C SER A 305 -8.96 22.24 31.20
N ASN A 306 -8.61 23.44 31.67
CA ASN A 306 -8.53 23.73 33.12
C ASN A 306 -9.91 23.73 33.78
N ASP A 307 -10.94 24.16 33.06
CA ASP A 307 -12.34 24.17 33.50
C ASP A 307 -13.10 22.97 32.87
N PRO A 308 -14.24 22.50 33.41
CA PRO A 308 -14.94 21.33 32.87
C PRO A 308 -15.40 21.55 31.41
N LEU A 309 -15.12 20.60 30.51
CA LEU A 309 -15.29 20.79 29.05
C LEU A 309 -16.70 21.19 28.63
N GLN A 310 -17.72 20.73 29.36
CA GLN A 310 -19.13 21.06 29.13
C GLN A 310 -19.46 22.56 29.24
N GLU A 311 -18.60 23.37 29.86
CA GLU A 311 -18.74 24.83 29.93
C GLU A 311 -18.26 25.53 28.64
N HIS A 312 -17.49 24.83 27.79
CA HIS A 312 -16.85 25.37 26.58
C HIS A 312 -17.26 24.67 25.28
N VAL A 313 -17.57 23.37 25.33
CA VAL A 313 -17.90 22.55 24.16
C VAL A 313 -18.97 21.49 24.50
N PRO A 314 -20.06 21.37 23.70
CA PRO A 314 -21.02 20.29 23.89
C PRO A 314 -20.36 18.92 23.65
N LEU A 315 -20.64 17.96 24.53
CA LEU A 315 -20.10 16.61 24.49
C LEU A 315 -21.14 15.60 23.94
N THR A 316 -20.67 14.47 23.44
CA THR A 316 -21.45 13.26 23.14
C THR A 316 -20.68 12.02 23.61
N ARG A 317 -21.23 10.81 23.46
CA ARG A 317 -20.54 9.55 23.74
C ARG A 317 -20.54 8.64 22.51
N SER A 318 -19.47 7.85 22.37
CA SER A 318 -19.37 6.83 21.33
C SER A 318 -20.08 5.54 21.77
N GLY A 319 -21.43 5.56 21.77
CA GLY A 319 -22.26 4.51 22.37
C GLY A 319 -22.50 4.73 23.87
N ASP A 320 -23.33 3.88 24.49
CA ASP A 320 -23.87 4.11 25.84
C ASP A 320 -22.79 4.19 26.94
N GLU A 321 -21.74 3.36 26.84
CA GLU A 321 -20.60 3.34 27.78
C GLU A 321 -19.37 4.09 27.25
N GLY A 322 -19.45 4.68 26.06
CA GLY A 322 -18.29 5.23 25.35
C GLY A 322 -17.67 6.46 26.00
N ASN A 323 -16.37 6.67 25.73
CA ASN A 323 -15.62 7.87 26.11
C ASN A 323 -16.33 9.17 25.67
N PRO A 324 -16.17 10.29 26.42
CA PRO A 324 -16.68 11.58 26.01
C PRO A 324 -15.99 12.06 24.72
N VAL A 325 -16.80 12.56 23.79
CA VAL A 325 -16.35 13.13 22.51
C VAL A 325 -16.86 14.56 22.39
N ALA A 326 -15.97 15.52 22.19
CA ALA A 326 -16.30 16.92 21.98
C ALA A 326 -16.90 17.12 20.57
N GLN A 327 -18.11 17.69 20.48
CA GLN A 327 -18.85 17.82 19.22
C GLN A 327 -18.32 18.94 18.29
N PHE A 328 -17.34 19.72 18.72
CA PHE A 328 -16.62 20.67 17.87
C PHE A 328 -15.41 20.00 17.22
N THR A 329 -15.20 20.27 15.92
CA THR A 329 -14.03 19.78 15.19
C THR A 329 -12.74 20.39 15.73
N PHE A 330 -11.63 19.70 15.50
CA PHE A 330 -10.26 20.11 15.85
C PHE A 330 -9.96 21.60 15.57
N GLN A 331 -10.32 22.08 14.37
CA GLN A 331 -10.13 23.47 13.91
C GLN A 331 -11.04 24.49 14.61
N THR A 332 -12.09 24.04 15.31
CA THR A 332 -13.00 24.86 16.11
C THR A 332 -12.53 24.88 17.56
N ILE A 333 -12.10 23.74 18.11
CA ILE A 333 -11.42 23.61 19.42
C ILE A 333 -10.23 24.58 19.50
N GLU A 334 -9.36 24.59 18.48
CA GLU A 334 -8.22 25.50 18.38
C GLU A 334 -8.62 26.98 18.43
N LYS A 335 -9.73 27.36 17.78
CA LYS A 335 -10.20 28.77 17.73
C LYS A 335 -10.79 29.25 19.06
N ILE A 336 -11.49 28.39 19.79
CA ILE A 336 -12.01 28.70 21.13
C ILE A 336 -10.93 28.67 22.22
N GLY A 337 -9.72 28.21 21.90
CA GLY A 337 -8.54 28.39 22.75
C GLY A 337 -8.28 27.28 23.77
N LEU A 338 -8.91 26.11 23.61
CA LEU A 338 -8.64 24.94 24.46
C LEU A 338 -7.39 24.20 23.98
N LEU A 339 -6.64 23.62 24.92
CA LEU A 339 -5.50 22.76 24.62
C LEU A 339 -5.94 21.50 23.84
N LYS A 340 -5.30 21.28 22.69
CA LYS A 340 -5.41 20.07 21.89
C LYS A 340 -4.14 19.23 22.01
N LEU A 341 -4.27 17.91 22.03
CA LEU A 341 -3.16 16.96 22.05
C LEU A 341 -3.45 15.84 21.04
N ASP A 342 -2.54 15.58 20.10
CA ASP A 342 -2.64 14.42 19.21
C ASP A 342 -1.84 13.25 19.79
N VAL A 343 -2.54 12.35 20.47
CA VAL A 343 -2.01 11.07 20.97
C VAL A 343 -2.18 10.03 19.87
N LEU A 344 -1.12 9.68 19.15
CA LEU A 344 -1.16 8.81 17.97
C LEU A 344 -0.76 7.37 18.27
N GLY A 345 -1.37 6.42 17.56
CA GLY A 345 -0.96 5.00 17.58
C GLY A 345 -0.15 4.66 16.34
N LEU A 346 1.10 4.25 16.52
CA LEU A 346 2.03 3.88 15.46
C LEU A 346 2.30 2.36 15.49
N SER A 347 1.87 1.65 14.44
CA SER A 347 2.07 0.19 14.31
C SER A 347 3.54 -0.21 14.33
N ASN A 348 4.44 0.65 13.83
CA ASN A 348 5.87 0.38 13.81
C ASN A 348 6.50 0.41 15.22
N PHE A 349 5.94 1.19 16.16
CA PHE A 349 6.37 1.12 17.57
C PHE A 349 5.91 -0.18 18.23
N ARG A 350 4.69 -0.65 17.94
CA ARG A 350 4.25 -2.00 18.32
C ARG A 350 5.22 -3.07 17.77
N THR A 351 5.53 -3.05 16.48
CA THR A 351 6.49 -3.99 15.86
C THR A 351 7.86 -3.95 16.54
N ILE A 352 8.44 -2.75 16.75
CA ILE A 352 9.74 -2.60 17.42
C ILE A 352 9.70 -3.19 18.84
N GLN A 353 8.67 -2.86 19.63
CA GLN A 353 8.55 -3.38 20.99
C GLN A 353 8.34 -4.89 21.06
N HIS A 354 7.44 -5.43 20.23
CA HIS A 354 7.18 -6.86 20.17
C HIS A 354 8.46 -7.60 19.74
N ALA A 355 9.25 -7.04 18.80
CA ALA A 355 10.55 -7.58 18.42
C ALA A 355 11.55 -7.57 19.59
N LEU A 356 11.65 -6.46 20.35
CA LEU A 356 12.55 -6.36 21.51
C LEU A 356 12.15 -7.32 22.65
N GLN A 357 10.86 -7.49 22.91
CA GLN A 357 10.33 -8.47 23.87
C GLN A 357 10.64 -9.90 23.42
N MET A 358 10.50 -10.19 22.12
CA MET A 358 10.90 -11.46 21.52
C MET A 358 12.41 -11.70 21.66
N ILE A 359 13.27 -10.73 21.33
CA ILE A 359 14.75 -10.81 21.47
C ILE A 359 15.14 -11.05 22.93
N GLN A 360 14.53 -10.34 23.88
CA GLN A 360 14.77 -10.55 25.30
C GLN A 360 14.37 -11.96 25.75
N THR A 361 13.31 -12.53 25.17
CA THR A 361 12.81 -13.87 25.50
C THR A 361 13.63 -14.98 24.84
N SER A 362 14.07 -14.80 23.59
CA SER A 362 14.84 -15.80 22.82
C SER A 362 16.32 -15.82 23.19
N THR A 363 16.94 -14.65 23.38
CA THR A 363 18.39 -14.50 23.58
C THR A 363 18.80 -14.13 25.01
N GLY A 364 17.87 -13.61 25.82
CA GLY A 364 18.16 -12.98 27.11
C GLY A 364 18.72 -11.55 27.01
N ASN A 365 19.01 -11.04 25.81
CA ASN A 365 19.52 -9.68 25.62
C ASN A 365 18.40 -8.65 25.79
N TYR A 366 18.48 -7.83 26.83
CA TYR A 366 17.67 -6.62 26.93
C TYR A 366 18.30 -5.50 26.10
N LEU A 367 17.57 -4.99 25.11
CA LEU A 367 17.97 -3.91 24.22
C LEU A 367 16.96 -2.77 24.30
N LYS A 368 17.43 -1.53 24.13
CA LYS A 368 16.58 -0.35 23.96
C LYS A 368 16.85 0.31 22.59
N PRO A 369 15.83 0.85 21.89
CA PRO A 369 16.03 1.54 20.62
C PRO A 369 17.05 2.68 20.69
N GLU A 370 17.03 3.43 21.79
CA GLU A 370 17.84 4.64 21.99
C GLU A 370 19.34 4.31 22.19
N GLU A 371 19.66 3.05 22.46
CA GLU A 371 21.03 2.52 22.63
C GLU A 371 21.58 1.90 21.33
N ILE A 372 20.80 1.87 20.23
CA ILE A 372 21.24 1.36 18.92
C ILE A 372 22.18 2.36 18.23
N PRO A 373 23.43 1.99 17.88
CA PRO A 373 24.36 2.89 17.18
C PRO A 373 23.86 3.26 15.78
N LEU A 374 23.80 4.56 15.48
CA LEU A 374 23.25 5.09 14.22
C LEU A 374 24.26 5.10 13.06
N GLU A 375 25.51 4.76 13.35
CA GLU A 375 26.64 4.68 12.43
C GLU A 375 26.92 3.24 11.93
N GLU A 376 26.12 2.23 12.33
CA GLU A 376 26.33 0.82 11.99
C GLU A 376 25.94 0.51 10.52
N THR A 377 26.76 -0.29 9.84
CA THR A 377 26.73 -0.52 8.40
C THR A 377 25.75 -1.58 7.89
N ASN A 378 25.45 -2.63 8.66
CA ASN A 378 24.60 -3.74 8.20
C ASN A 378 23.17 -3.29 7.95
N ALA A 379 22.64 -2.39 8.79
CA ALA A 379 21.35 -1.75 8.57
C ALA A 379 21.30 -0.97 7.24
N PHE A 380 22.35 -0.21 6.91
CA PHE A 380 22.43 0.47 5.61
C PHE A 380 22.62 -0.49 4.44
N GLU A 381 23.40 -1.56 4.61
CA GLU A 381 23.64 -2.58 3.60
C GLU A 381 22.36 -3.36 3.23
N LEU A 382 21.51 -3.63 4.21
CA LEU A 382 20.16 -4.18 4.01
C LEU A 382 19.32 -3.24 3.13
N LEU A 383 19.37 -1.92 3.36
CA LEU A 383 18.66 -0.92 2.55
C LEU A 383 19.25 -0.79 1.13
N ARG A 384 20.58 -0.86 0.97
CA ARG A 384 21.26 -0.87 -0.35
C ARG A 384 20.89 -2.07 -1.20
N ARG A 385 20.47 -3.18 -0.59
CA ARG A 385 19.97 -4.38 -1.28
C ARG A 385 18.47 -4.32 -1.59
N GLY A 386 17.79 -3.23 -1.23
CA GLY A 386 16.34 -3.09 -1.44
C GLY A 386 15.47 -3.95 -0.51
N ARG A 387 16.01 -4.42 0.63
CA ARG A 387 15.28 -5.29 1.58
C ARG A 387 14.35 -4.48 2.49
N THR A 388 13.47 -3.68 1.89
CA THR A 388 12.66 -2.65 2.56
C THR A 388 11.33 -3.13 3.14
N VAL A 389 10.93 -4.40 2.94
CA VAL A 389 9.67 -4.93 3.49
C VAL A 389 9.63 -4.78 5.01
N GLY A 390 8.60 -4.15 5.55
CA GLY A 390 8.47 -3.84 6.99
C GLY A 390 9.38 -2.72 7.52
N ILE A 391 10.07 -1.96 6.66
CA ILE A 391 10.90 -0.83 7.08
C ILE A 391 10.09 0.47 7.02
N PHE A 392 9.97 1.15 8.17
CA PHE A 392 9.13 2.33 8.33
C PHE A 392 9.40 3.41 7.27
N GLN A 393 8.35 3.95 6.65
CA GLN A 393 8.38 4.89 5.51
C GLN A 393 8.99 4.37 4.19
N LEU A 394 9.72 3.25 4.16
CA LEU A 394 10.59 2.90 3.03
C LEU A 394 10.05 1.77 2.11
N GLU A 395 8.90 1.17 2.45
CA GLU A 395 8.41 -0.08 1.84
C GLU A 395 7.93 -0.03 0.37
N SER A 396 7.71 1.15 -0.23
CA SER A 396 7.12 1.24 -1.58
C SER A 396 8.13 0.85 -2.68
N ALA A 397 7.67 0.26 -3.78
CA ALA A 397 8.55 -0.26 -4.84
C ALA A 397 9.50 0.81 -5.40
N GLY A 398 8.98 1.99 -5.77
CA GLY A 398 9.79 3.11 -6.25
C GLY A 398 10.77 3.65 -5.19
N MET A 399 10.37 3.77 -3.92
CA MET A 399 11.29 4.16 -2.84
C MET A 399 12.40 3.11 -2.65
N THR A 400 12.05 1.83 -2.80
CA THR A 400 12.98 0.70 -2.71
C THR A 400 14.02 0.70 -3.84
N ARG A 401 13.60 1.07 -5.05
CA ARG A 401 14.49 1.34 -6.19
C ARG A 401 15.39 2.56 -5.90
N THR A 402 14.80 3.69 -5.51
CA THR A 402 15.53 4.91 -5.14
C THR A 402 16.56 4.67 -4.02
N LEU A 403 16.29 3.81 -3.03
CA LEU A 403 17.25 3.47 -1.97
C LEU A 403 18.44 2.63 -2.48
N ARG A 404 18.24 1.79 -3.49
CA ARG A 404 19.33 1.07 -4.16
C ARG A 404 20.21 2.04 -4.95
N ASP A 405 19.61 2.94 -5.72
CA ASP A 405 20.33 3.96 -6.51
C ASP A 405 21.05 5.00 -5.63
N LEU A 406 20.42 5.42 -4.53
CA LEU A 406 20.99 6.31 -3.52
C LEU A 406 22.11 5.65 -2.72
N ALA A 407 22.02 4.34 -2.50
CA ALA A 407 22.90 3.53 -1.67
C ALA A 407 23.23 4.17 -0.29
N PRO A 408 22.27 4.32 0.63
CA PRO A 408 22.40 5.15 1.84
C PRO A 408 23.58 4.73 2.76
N SER A 409 24.10 5.71 3.50
CA SER A 409 25.25 5.55 4.41
C SER A 409 25.13 6.36 5.71
N SER A 410 24.10 7.20 5.87
CA SER A 410 23.85 7.94 7.12
C SER A 410 22.36 8.27 7.32
N ILE A 411 21.99 8.59 8.57
CA ILE A 411 20.64 9.06 8.93
C ILE A 411 20.24 10.33 8.17
N GLY A 412 21.20 11.21 7.86
CA GLY A 412 20.95 12.44 7.10
C GLY A 412 20.47 12.18 5.65
N GLU A 413 20.98 11.13 5.02
CA GLU A 413 20.55 10.72 3.67
C GLU A 413 19.17 10.04 3.69
N LEU A 414 18.86 9.27 4.73
CA LEU A 414 17.52 8.71 4.93
C LEU A 414 16.49 9.82 5.21
N ALA A 415 16.84 10.81 6.04
CA ALA A 415 16.01 11.99 6.27
C ALA A 415 15.78 12.79 4.98
N ALA A 416 16.81 12.94 4.15
CA ALA A 416 16.72 13.62 2.87
C ALA A 416 15.80 12.87 1.89
N ILE A 417 15.84 11.54 1.82
CA ILE A 417 14.97 10.80 0.90
C ILE A 417 13.52 10.70 1.38
N ILE A 418 13.27 10.61 2.70
CA ILE A 418 11.92 10.72 3.30
C ILE A 418 11.30 12.12 3.06
N ALA A 419 12.14 13.15 2.91
CA ALA A 419 11.72 14.48 2.49
C ALA A 419 11.46 14.59 0.97
N LEU A 420 12.38 14.09 0.14
CA LEU A 420 12.36 14.21 -1.32
C LEU A 420 11.36 13.29 -2.03
N TYR A 421 11.04 12.11 -1.47
CA TYR A 421 10.16 11.12 -2.10
C TYR A 421 8.67 11.50 -1.98
N ARG A 422 8.32 12.64 -2.57
CA ARG A 422 7.00 13.28 -2.57
C ARG A 422 6.73 13.91 -3.94
N PRO A 423 5.48 13.92 -4.45
CA PRO A 423 5.15 14.59 -5.71
C PRO A 423 5.62 16.05 -5.70
N GLY A 424 6.37 16.45 -6.73
CA GLY A 424 7.12 17.71 -6.75
C GLY A 424 8.62 17.48 -6.50
N PRO A 425 9.09 17.41 -5.23
CA PRO A 425 10.50 17.24 -4.90
C PRO A 425 11.18 16.00 -5.50
N MET A 426 10.43 14.95 -5.88
CA MET A 426 10.98 13.77 -6.55
C MET A 426 11.86 14.09 -7.76
N ALA A 427 11.58 15.17 -8.50
CA ALA A 427 12.40 15.59 -9.65
C ALA A 427 13.85 15.99 -9.26
N ASN A 428 14.13 16.21 -7.98
CA ASN A 428 15.47 16.52 -7.48
C ASN A 428 16.25 15.27 -7.01
N ILE A 429 15.61 14.08 -6.95
CA ILE A 429 16.24 12.85 -6.43
C ILE A 429 17.46 12.47 -7.28
N ASP A 430 17.32 12.42 -8.60
CA ASP A 430 18.43 12.08 -9.50
C ASP A 430 19.61 13.06 -9.32
N THR A 431 19.32 14.36 -9.17
CA THR A 431 20.34 15.38 -8.91
C THR A 431 21.03 15.19 -7.55
N TYR A 432 20.30 14.76 -6.52
CA TYR A 432 20.87 14.41 -5.22
C TYR A 432 21.78 13.17 -5.34
N ILE A 433 21.33 12.14 -6.05
CA ILE A 433 22.06 10.87 -6.27
C ILE A 433 23.34 11.09 -7.08
N GLU A 434 23.28 11.75 -8.24
CA GLU A 434 24.47 12.04 -9.06
C GLU A 434 25.52 12.86 -8.29
N ARG A 435 25.09 13.80 -7.45
CA ARG A 435 26.00 14.64 -6.65
C ARG A 435 26.59 13.90 -5.46
N LYS A 436 25.79 13.08 -4.74
CA LYS A 436 26.29 12.20 -3.68
C LYS A 436 27.41 11.29 -4.20
N HIS A 437 27.18 10.66 -5.36
CA HIS A 437 28.15 9.74 -5.98
C HIS A 437 29.32 10.45 -6.67
N GLY A 438 29.44 11.78 -6.56
CA GLY A 438 30.52 12.56 -7.17
C GLY A 438 30.50 12.61 -8.71
N ARG A 439 29.41 12.13 -9.33
CA ARG A 439 29.22 12.12 -10.80
C ARG A 439 28.85 13.51 -11.33
N SER A 440 28.33 14.38 -10.48
CA SER A 440 28.10 15.80 -10.73
C SER A 440 28.59 16.63 -9.53
N PRO A 441 29.30 17.76 -9.71
CA PRO A 441 29.75 18.57 -8.58
C PRO A 441 28.57 19.33 -7.92
N PRO A 442 28.54 19.45 -6.58
CA PRO A 442 27.65 20.37 -5.90
C PRO A 442 27.88 21.82 -6.37
N ALA A 443 26.84 22.43 -6.93
CA ALA A 443 26.88 23.81 -7.41
C ALA A 443 26.13 24.72 -6.43
N PHE A 444 26.84 25.70 -5.86
CA PHE A 444 26.28 26.73 -4.98
C PHE A 444 26.30 28.09 -5.70
N LEU A 445 25.18 28.80 -5.73
CA LEU A 445 25.08 30.13 -6.37
C LEU A 445 25.82 31.24 -5.59
N HIS A 446 26.19 31.01 -4.33
CA HIS A 446 26.93 31.92 -3.47
C HIS A 446 27.59 31.15 -2.33
N GLU A 447 28.74 31.62 -1.83
CA GLU A 447 29.42 31.12 -0.61
C GLU A 447 28.50 31.00 0.63
N LYS A 448 27.41 31.78 0.71
CA LYS A 448 26.42 31.73 1.81
C LYS A 448 25.49 30.51 1.75
N LEU A 449 25.37 29.87 0.58
CA LEU A 449 24.54 28.67 0.44
C LEU A 449 25.28 27.39 0.82
N GLU A 450 26.61 27.39 0.72
CA GLU A 450 27.41 26.19 1.01
C GLU A 450 27.21 25.69 2.45
N PRO A 451 27.31 26.51 3.52
CA PRO A 451 27.04 26.05 4.88
C PRO A 451 25.62 25.48 5.09
N ILE A 452 24.63 25.94 4.30
CA ILE A 452 23.22 25.57 4.44
C ILE A 452 22.88 24.29 3.66
N LEU A 453 23.49 24.12 2.48
CA LEU A 453 23.13 23.07 1.52
C LEU A 453 24.21 21.99 1.33
N ARG A 454 25.37 22.08 2.02
CA ARG A 454 26.45 21.08 1.98
C ARG A 454 25.96 19.68 2.37
N GLU A 455 25.13 19.57 3.41
CA GLU A 455 24.54 18.30 3.86
C GLU A 455 23.58 17.65 2.83
N THR A 456 23.06 18.44 1.90
CA THR A 456 22.14 17.99 0.84
C THR A 456 22.75 18.17 -0.54
N PHE A 457 24.09 18.17 -0.64
CA PHE A 457 24.84 18.26 -1.90
C PHE A 457 24.42 19.43 -2.80
N GLY A 458 24.07 20.58 -2.22
CA GLY A 458 23.59 21.76 -2.97
C GLY A 458 22.16 21.63 -3.51
N VAL A 459 21.37 20.68 -3.03
CA VAL A 459 19.93 20.53 -3.32
C VAL A 459 19.13 21.13 -2.16
N LEU A 460 18.07 21.87 -2.45
CA LEU A 460 17.15 22.38 -1.42
C LEU A 460 16.15 21.28 -1.03
N VAL A 461 16.16 20.87 0.25
CA VAL A 461 15.38 19.71 0.75
C VAL A 461 14.47 20.07 1.92
N TYR A 462 14.88 21.01 2.78
CA TYR A 462 14.16 21.34 4.01
C TYR A 462 13.62 22.77 4.03
N ALA A 463 12.44 22.97 4.60
CA ALA A 463 11.89 24.30 4.91
C ALA A 463 12.79 25.06 5.90
N ASP A 464 13.51 24.33 6.76
CA ASP A 464 14.52 24.82 7.68
C ASP A 464 15.68 25.51 6.93
N GLN A 465 16.13 24.94 5.79
CA GLN A 465 17.12 25.58 4.90
C GLN A 465 16.58 26.88 4.29
N VAL A 466 15.29 26.95 3.94
CA VAL A 466 14.65 28.19 3.44
C VAL A 466 14.67 29.30 4.50
N LEU A 467 14.44 28.97 5.77
CA LEU A 467 14.58 29.91 6.89
C LEU A 467 16.02 30.44 6.99
N MET A 468 17.02 29.55 6.95
CA MET A 468 18.44 29.92 7.01
C MET A 468 18.84 30.81 5.82
N ILE A 469 18.37 30.52 4.61
CA ILE A 469 18.61 31.34 3.41
C ILE A 469 18.00 32.74 3.59
N ALA A 470 16.73 32.83 4.02
CA ALA A 470 16.06 34.12 4.28
C ALA A 470 16.84 35.00 5.28
N ARG A 471 17.44 34.38 6.31
CA ARG A 471 18.29 35.10 7.27
C ARG A 471 19.65 35.52 6.69
N GLN A 472 20.38 34.63 6.01
CA GLN A 472 21.73 34.93 5.51
C GLN A 472 21.77 35.83 4.26
N PHE A 473 20.74 35.76 3.42
CA PHE A 473 20.60 36.60 2.22
C PHE A 473 19.94 37.93 2.55
N ALA A 474 18.68 37.90 2.97
CA ALA A 474 17.85 39.08 3.14
C ALA A 474 17.88 39.67 4.57
N GLY A 475 18.72 39.16 5.47
CA GLY A 475 18.87 39.69 6.83
C GLY A 475 17.62 39.56 7.71
N TYR A 476 16.70 38.65 7.39
CA TYR A 476 15.43 38.50 8.11
C TYR A 476 15.66 38.11 9.59
N SER A 477 14.76 38.53 10.47
CA SER A 477 14.63 37.93 11.80
C SER A 477 14.06 36.51 11.71
N TRP A 478 14.08 35.73 12.79
CA TRP A 478 13.42 34.42 12.80
C TRP A 478 11.90 34.52 12.59
N ASP A 479 11.26 35.54 13.16
CA ASP A 479 9.82 35.79 12.96
C ASP A 479 9.50 36.18 11.52
N GLU A 480 10.33 37.03 10.90
CA GLU A 480 10.21 37.32 9.47
C GLU A 480 10.45 36.07 8.61
N ALA A 481 11.37 35.18 8.99
CA ALA A 481 11.69 33.97 8.24
C ALA A 481 10.60 32.88 8.33
N ASP A 482 9.96 32.66 9.49
CA ASP A 482 8.79 31.77 9.60
C ASP A 482 7.56 32.38 8.90
N ASN A 483 7.40 33.71 8.92
CA ASN A 483 6.33 34.38 8.18
C ASN A 483 6.54 34.35 6.66
N PHE A 484 7.78 34.51 6.18
CA PHE A 484 8.19 34.28 4.79
C PHE A 484 7.82 32.86 4.35
N ARG A 485 8.23 31.84 5.13
CA ARG A 485 7.88 30.44 4.90
C ARG A 485 6.36 30.20 4.87
N LYS A 486 5.57 30.89 5.72
CA LYS A 486 4.09 30.81 5.70
C LYS A 486 3.51 31.45 4.44
N ALA A 487 4.01 32.60 3.99
CA ALA A 487 3.54 33.30 2.79
C ALA A 487 3.83 32.47 1.53
N VAL A 488 5.09 32.00 1.40
CA VAL A 488 5.55 31.06 0.38
C VAL A 488 4.69 29.79 0.39
N GLY A 489 4.57 29.12 1.54
CA GLY A 489 3.83 27.86 1.70
C GLY A 489 2.32 27.93 1.44
N LYS A 490 1.69 29.11 1.53
CA LYS A 490 0.26 29.28 1.24
C LYS A 490 -0.04 29.71 -0.21
N LYS A 491 0.97 29.95 -1.05
CA LYS A 491 0.85 30.37 -2.46
C LYS A 491 -0.09 31.59 -2.69
N ILE A 492 -0.19 32.47 -1.69
CA ILE A 492 -0.99 33.71 -1.79
C ILE A 492 -0.23 34.65 -2.73
N ARG A 493 -0.67 34.77 -3.99
CA ARG A 493 0.05 35.47 -5.07
C ARG A 493 0.55 36.86 -4.67
N GLU A 494 -0.30 37.67 -4.03
CA GLU A 494 0.02 39.04 -3.62
C GLU A 494 1.11 39.08 -2.54
N ALA A 495 1.02 38.21 -1.53
CA ALA A 495 2.03 38.09 -0.48
C ALA A 495 3.36 37.53 -1.00
N LEU A 496 3.31 36.57 -1.94
CA LEU A 496 4.50 36.00 -2.58
C LEU A 496 5.28 37.05 -3.38
N VAL A 497 4.57 37.91 -4.13
CA VAL A 497 5.20 39.02 -4.88
C VAL A 497 5.84 40.03 -3.94
N SER A 498 5.12 40.45 -2.88
CA SER A 498 5.66 41.42 -1.90
C SER A 498 6.89 40.89 -1.16
N GLU A 499 6.87 39.62 -0.71
CA GLU A 499 8.04 39.01 -0.07
C GLU A 499 9.18 38.72 -1.06
N ARG A 500 8.91 38.50 -2.36
CA ARG A 500 9.94 38.41 -3.40
C ARG A 500 10.72 39.73 -3.54
N GLU A 501 10.01 40.85 -3.66
CA GLU A 501 10.63 42.18 -3.78
C GLU A 501 11.46 42.52 -2.55
N LYS A 502 10.90 42.28 -1.35
CA LYS A 502 11.56 42.50 -0.06
C LYS A 502 12.82 41.62 0.11
N PHE A 503 12.76 40.34 -0.26
CA PHE A 503 13.91 39.43 -0.21
C PHE A 503 15.05 39.91 -1.13
N ILE A 504 14.73 40.26 -2.39
CA ILE A 504 15.73 40.71 -3.36
C ILE A 504 16.35 42.05 -2.94
N GLN A 505 15.52 43.03 -2.52
CA GLN A 505 16.02 44.33 -2.07
C GLN A 505 17.01 44.19 -0.92
N ARG A 506 16.62 43.50 0.16
CA ARG A 506 17.52 43.34 1.33
C ARG A 506 18.74 42.49 1.01
N SER A 507 18.67 41.54 0.07
CA SER A 507 19.84 40.79 -0.39
C SER A 507 20.86 41.70 -1.07
N VAL A 508 20.41 42.64 -1.91
CA VAL A 508 21.28 43.64 -2.57
C VAL A 508 21.84 44.64 -1.56
N GLU A 509 21.03 45.09 -0.59
CA GLU A 509 21.51 45.90 0.54
C GLU A 509 22.55 45.15 1.40
N GLY A 510 22.39 43.83 1.54
CA GLY A 510 23.33 42.90 2.16
C GLY A 510 24.55 42.51 1.30
N GLY A 511 24.78 43.20 0.17
CA GLY A 511 25.96 43.04 -0.69
C GLY A 511 25.89 41.92 -1.74
N ILE A 512 24.75 41.25 -1.90
CA ILE A 512 24.58 40.13 -2.83
C ILE A 512 24.17 40.64 -4.22
N PRO A 513 24.81 40.21 -5.32
CA PRO A 513 24.40 40.56 -6.67
C PRO A 513 22.92 40.24 -6.96
N LYS A 514 22.22 41.15 -7.64
CA LYS A 514 20.76 41.08 -7.82
C LYS A 514 20.32 39.84 -8.62
N ASP A 515 21.08 39.49 -9.64
CA ASP A 515 20.95 38.27 -10.43
C ASP A 515 21.03 37.01 -9.54
N ILE A 516 22.04 36.91 -8.68
CA ILE A 516 22.18 35.80 -7.74
C ILE A 516 21.01 35.77 -6.75
N ALA A 517 20.58 36.93 -6.23
CA ALA A 517 19.41 37.01 -5.34
C ALA A 517 18.10 36.58 -6.03
N GLU A 518 17.92 36.93 -7.31
CA GLU A 518 16.78 36.48 -8.10
C GLU A 518 16.82 34.99 -8.42
N ASP A 519 17.99 34.41 -8.70
CA ASP A 519 18.15 32.96 -8.96
C ASP A 519 17.99 32.13 -7.68
N VAL A 520 18.47 32.60 -6.54
CA VAL A 520 18.19 31.96 -5.23
C VAL A 520 16.70 31.99 -4.89
N PHE A 521 15.98 33.07 -5.22
CA PHE A 521 14.53 33.09 -5.05
C PHE A 521 13.82 32.07 -5.97
N LYS A 522 14.28 31.88 -7.22
CA LYS A 522 13.74 30.87 -8.15
C LYS A 522 13.92 29.43 -7.64
N LEU A 523 14.90 29.16 -6.77
CA LEU A 523 15.03 27.86 -6.11
C LEU A 523 13.99 27.66 -4.98
N ILE A 524 13.57 28.74 -4.31
CA ILE A 524 12.60 28.71 -3.21
C ILE A 524 11.15 28.63 -3.74
N GLU A 525 10.85 29.26 -4.87
CA GLU A 525 9.49 29.37 -5.41
C GLU A 525 8.80 28.00 -5.71
N PRO A 526 9.45 26.97 -6.30
CA PRO A 526 8.87 25.63 -6.41
C PRO A 526 8.62 24.96 -5.05
N PHE A 527 9.41 25.30 -4.03
CA PHE A 527 9.32 24.76 -2.67
C PHE A 527 8.06 25.21 -1.91
N ALA A 528 7.35 26.21 -2.44
CA ALA A 528 6.08 26.75 -1.95
C ALA A 528 4.93 25.74 -1.79
N GLY A 529 5.04 24.51 -2.30
CA GLY A 529 4.08 23.44 -2.05
C GLY A 529 4.55 22.32 -1.13
N TYR A 530 5.87 22.20 -0.89
CA TYR A 530 6.48 20.90 -0.59
C TYR A 530 7.62 20.92 0.44
N GLY A 531 8.00 22.09 0.97
CA GLY A 531 9.11 22.20 1.92
C GLY A 531 8.88 21.40 3.20
N PHE A 532 9.64 20.31 3.37
CA PHE A 532 9.52 19.39 4.50
C PHE A 532 10.30 19.87 5.72
N ASN A 533 9.92 19.45 6.93
CA ASN A 533 10.64 19.85 8.15
C ASN A 533 11.77 18.88 8.47
N LYS A 534 12.99 19.40 8.64
CA LYS A 534 14.20 18.62 8.92
C LYS A 534 14.08 17.82 10.22
N ALA A 535 13.57 18.43 11.28
CA ALA A 535 13.45 17.80 12.59
C ALA A 535 12.56 16.54 12.57
N HIS A 536 11.41 16.64 11.91
CA HIS A 536 10.51 15.51 11.64
C HIS A 536 11.15 14.46 10.71
N ALA A 537 11.91 14.88 9.70
CA ALA A 537 12.60 13.97 8.77
C ALA A 537 13.66 13.13 9.48
N VAL A 538 14.48 13.73 10.35
CA VAL A 538 15.51 13.05 11.14
C VAL A 538 14.87 12.10 12.15
N SER A 539 13.82 12.54 12.87
CA SER A 539 13.05 11.68 13.78
C SER A 539 12.54 10.41 13.07
N TYR A 540 11.89 10.56 11.91
CA TYR A 540 11.38 9.41 11.15
C TYR A 540 12.50 8.55 10.53
N ALA A 541 13.64 9.16 10.15
CA ALA A 541 14.79 8.42 9.64
C ALA A 541 15.47 7.56 10.71
N VAL A 542 15.48 7.99 11.99
CA VAL A 542 15.93 7.17 13.12
C VAL A 542 14.99 5.98 13.34
N ILE A 543 13.67 6.18 13.30
CA ILE A 543 12.69 5.09 13.44
C ILE A 543 12.83 4.08 12.27
N ALA A 544 13.00 4.56 11.03
CA ALA A 544 13.27 3.72 9.88
C ALA A 544 14.59 2.93 10.05
N TYR A 545 15.63 3.59 10.54
CA TYR A 545 16.92 2.94 10.84
C TYR A 545 16.79 1.86 11.93
N TRP A 546 16.03 2.10 13.01
CA TRP A 546 15.74 1.06 14.02
C TRP A 546 15.06 -0.17 13.43
N THR A 547 14.05 0.01 12.55
CA THR A 547 13.44 -1.14 11.85
C THR A 547 14.44 -1.87 10.94
N ALA A 548 15.31 -1.15 10.23
CA ALA A 548 16.32 -1.75 9.37
C ALA A 548 17.42 -2.48 10.17
N TRP A 549 17.81 -1.94 11.32
CA TRP A 549 18.80 -2.53 12.22
C TRP A 549 18.27 -3.80 12.89
N LEU A 550 17.04 -3.77 13.44
CA LEU A 550 16.42 -4.96 14.03
C LEU A 550 16.26 -6.08 12.99
N LYS A 551 15.86 -5.75 11.76
CA LYS A 551 15.79 -6.71 10.66
C LYS A 551 17.16 -7.25 10.21
N ALA A 552 18.22 -6.44 10.32
CA ALA A 552 19.58 -6.85 9.93
C ALA A 552 20.29 -7.73 10.96
N HIS A 553 20.02 -7.53 12.26
CA HIS A 553 20.70 -8.23 13.36
C HIS A 553 19.83 -9.31 14.04
N TYR A 554 18.50 -9.18 14.02
CA TYR A 554 17.53 -10.09 14.63
C TYR A 554 16.35 -10.38 13.67
N PRO A 555 16.60 -10.95 12.47
CA PRO A 555 15.57 -11.12 11.44
C PRO A 555 14.40 -12.00 11.90
N VAL A 556 14.65 -13.08 12.66
CA VAL A 556 13.61 -14.03 13.09
C VAL A 556 12.61 -13.35 14.02
N GLU A 557 13.09 -12.65 15.04
CA GLU A 557 12.26 -11.91 16.00
C GLU A 557 11.58 -10.69 15.36
N PHE A 558 12.29 -9.91 14.54
CA PHE A 558 11.71 -8.75 13.88
C PHE A 558 10.58 -9.14 12.90
N LEU A 559 10.81 -10.17 12.09
CA LEU A 559 9.78 -10.66 11.16
C LEU A 559 8.62 -11.35 11.90
N SER A 560 8.87 -12.03 13.03
CA SER A 560 7.80 -12.56 13.90
C SER A 560 6.91 -11.44 14.43
N ALA A 561 7.50 -10.37 14.94
CA ALA A 561 6.78 -9.20 15.46
C ALA A 561 6.02 -8.43 14.36
N LEU A 562 6.60 -8.35 13.15
CA LEU A 562 5.97 -7.73 11.98
C LEU A 562 4.76 -8.56 11.51
N LEU A 563 4.90 -9.88 11.40
CA LEU A 563 3.80 -10.81 11.11
C LEU A 563 2.70 -10.75 12.20
N ALA A 564 3.08 -10.63 13.47
CA ALA A 564 2.13 -10.48 14.58
C ALA A 564 1.40 -9.11 14.59
N THR A 565 2.01 -8.06 14.03
CA THR A 565 1.38 -6.74 13.90
C THR A 565 0.47 -6.66 12.67
N GLU A 566 0.85 -7.31 11.57
CA GLU A 566 0.11 -7.32 10.30
C GLU A 566 -0.76 -8.58 10.11
N ALA A 567 -1.03 -9.33 11.18
CA ALA A 567 -1.78 -10.60 11.17
C ALA A 567 -3.22 -10.51 10.61
N GLY A 568 -3.79 -9.30 10.48
CA GLY A 568 -5.09 -9.06 9.85
C GLY A 568 -5.03 -8.85 8.34
N ASP A 569 -3.85 -8.63 7.75
CA ASP A 569 -3.66 -8.38 6.32
C ASP A 569 -2.98 -9.58 5.64
N VAL A 570 -3.84 -10.43 5.09
CA VAL A 570 -3.54 -11.65 4.34
C VAL A 570 -2.52 -11.42 3.21
N ALA A 571 -2.51 -10.26 2.56
CA ALA A 571 -1.57 -9.96 1.49
C ALA A 571 -0.19 -9.53 2.03
N LYS A 572 -0.16 -8.77 3.14
CA LYS A 572 1.10 -8.46 3.82
C LYS A 572 1.78 -9.69 4.39
N ILE A 573 1.04 -10.64 5.00
CA ILE A 573 1.59 -11.89 5.51
C ILE A 573 2.38 -12.62 4.40
N ALA A 574 1.82 -12.74 3.19
CA ALA A 574 2.49 -13.34 2.05
C ALA A 574 3.78 -12.57 1.65
N ARG A 575 3.74 -11.23 1.60
CA ARG A 575 4.90 -10.37 1.32
C ARG A 575 6.01 -10.51 2.36
N ILE A 576 5.65 -10.61 3.65
CA ILE A 576 6.60 -10.76 4.75
C ILE A 576 7.21 -12.17 4.76
N LYS A 577 6.42 -13.22 4.45
CA LYS A 577 6.93 -14.60 4.28
C LYS A 577 7.95 -14.69 3.15
N ALA A 578 7.67 -14.08 1.99
CA ALA A 578 8.62 -14.06 0.88
C ALA A 578 9.94 -13.34 1.23
N GLU A 579 9.91 -12.28 2.04
CA GLU A 579 11.13 -11.63 2.54
C GLU A 579 11.86 -12.48 3.58
N ALA A 580 11.14 -13.23 4.43
CA ALA A 580 11.73 -14.16 5.39
C ALA A 580 12.53 -15.27 4.69
N GLU A 581 11.95 -15.89 3.66
CA GLU A 581 12.62 -16.87 2.81
C GLU A 581 13.89 -16.28 2.15
N LEU A 582 13.82 -15.05 1.66
CA LEU A 582 14.94 -14.33 1.03
C LEU A 582 16.01 -13.86 2.04
N LEU A 583 15.77 -14.00 3.35
CA LEU A 583 16.73 -13.82 4.44
C LEU A 583 17.16 -15.15 5.08
N GLY A 584 16.68 -16.29 4.58
CA GLY A 584 16.99 -17.62 5.11
C GLY A 584 16.26 -17.98 6.40
N VAL A 585 15.11 -17.36 6.66
CA VAL A 585 14.25 -17.61 7.84
C VAL A 585 13.01 -18.39 7.40
N ASP A 586 12.90 -19.65 7.86
CA ASP A 586 11.75 -20.51 7.57
C ASP A 586 10.49 -20.02 8.30
N VAL A 587 9.35 -19.97 7.59
CA VAL A 587 8.03 -19.72 8.21
C VAL A 587 7.26 -21.03 8.25
N LEU A 588 7.25 -21.65 9.43
CA LEU A 588 6.58 -22.92 9.70
C LEU A 588 5.05 -22.75 9.71
N PRO A 589 4.29 -23.78 9.30
CA PRO A 589 2.82 -23.74 9.27
C PRO A 589 2.20 -23.62 10.67
N PRO A 590 0.91 -23.22 10.76
CA PRO A 590 0.18 -23.27 12.02
C PRO A 590 0.10 -24.73 12.52
N HIS A 591 0.16 -24.93 13.84
CA HIS A 591 0.22 -26.27 14.43
C HIS A 591 -0.33 -26.26 15.87
N ILE A 592 -1.42 -26.97 16.15
CA ILE A 592 -2.19 -26.90 17.40
C ILE A 592 -1.33 -27.09 18.66
N ASN A 593 -0.38 -28.03 18.62
CA ASN A 593 0.52 -28.36 19.72
C ASN A 593 1.77 -27.45 19.84
N GLN A 594 2.01 -26.53 18.90
CA GLN A 594 3.27 -25.76 18.81
C GLN A 594 3.09 -24.24 18.64
N SER A 595 2.04 -23.79 17.96
CA SER A 595 1.77 -22.37 17.71
C SER A 595 1.33 -21.60 18.96
N GLY A 596 1.69 -20.32 19.03
CA GLY A 596 1.13 -19.37 19.97
C GLY A 596 -0.18 -18.73 19.49
N ILE A 597 -0.62 -17.70 20.22
CA ILE A 597 -1.70 -16.80 19.78
C ILE A 597 -1.25 -16.05 18.54
N THR A 598 -0.16 -15.30 18.68
CA THR A 598 0.57 -14.60 17.62
C THR A 598 1.70 -15.45 17.04
N PHE A 599 2.36 -14.94 15.99
CA PHE A 599 3.59 -15.51 15.45
C PHE A 599 4.70 -15.47 16.50
N GLN A 600 5.53 -16.52 16.57
CA GLN A 600 6.59 -16.64 17.56
C GLN A 600 7.91 -17.11 16.94
N PRO A 601 9.06 -16.53 17.32
CA PRO A 601 10.37 -17.00 16.91
C PRO A 601 10.69 -18.33 17.59
N ARG A 602 11.33 -19.25 16.87
CA ARG A 602 11.79 -20.53 17.41
C ARG A 602 13.04 -21.00 16.68
N ASP A 603 14.16 -21.06 17.39
CA ASP A 603 15.46 -21.45 16.89
C ASP A 603 15.95 -20.56 15.73
N GLN A 604 15.69 -20.92 14.47
CA GLN A 604 15.96 -20.10 13.27
C GLN A 604 14.73 -19.93 12.35
N ALA A 605 13.55 -20.27 12.88
CA ALA A 605 12.29 -20.26 12.15
C ALA A 605 11.21 -19.46 12.88
N ILE A 606 10.11 -19.17 12.20
CA ILE A 606 8.93 -18.49 12.73
C ILE A 606 7.78 -19.48 12.75
N VAL A 607 7.16 -19.70 13.91
CA VAL A 607 5.95 -20.51 14.03
C VAL A 607 4.73 -19.64 13.79
N PHE A 608 3.83 -20.06 12.90
CA PHE A 608 2.59 -19.33 12.59
C PHE A 608 1.72 -19.15 13.84
N GLY A 609 1.16 -17.95 14.04
CA GLY A 609 0.17 -17.69 15.09
C GLY A 609 -1.23 -18.17 14.71
N LEU A 610 -1.93 -18.90 15.58
CA LEU A 610 -3.26 -19.43 15.24
C LEU A 610 -4.32 -18.32 15.07
N ALA A 611 -4.11 -17.13 15.65
CA ALA A 611 -5.01 -15.99 15.51
C ALA A 611 -4.93 -15.30 14.13
N ALA A 612 -3.89 -15.57 13.34
CA ALA A 612 -3.78 -15.09 11.95
C ALA A 612 -4.60 -15.96 10.97
N VAL A 613 -5.19 -17.06 11.42
CA VAL A 613 -6.03 -17.93 10.59
C VAL A 613 -7.43 -17.33 10.45
N LYS A 614 -7.87 -17.06 9.23
CA LYS A 614 -9.17 -16.46 8.94
C LYS A 614 -10.31 -17.27 9.58
N ASN A 615 -11.27 -16.57 10.18
CA ASN A 615 -12.37 -17.10 11.01
C ASN A 615 -11.98 -17.71 12.38
N VAL A 616 -10.71 -17.67 12.78
CA VAL A 616 -10.27 -18.00 14.14
C VAL A 616 -10.16 -16.69 14.93
N GLY A 617 -10.89 -16.57 16.03
CA GLY A 617 -10.84 -15.40 16.91
C GLY A 617 -9.82 -15.60 18.04
N GLU A 618 -9.25 -14.52 18.55
CA GLU A 618 -8.21 -14.55 19.60
C GLU A 618 -8.64 -15.37 20.83
N ALA A 619 -9.85 -15.13 21.36
CA ALA A 619 -10.42 -15.89 22.48
C ALA A 619 -10.57 -17.41 22.21
N ALA A 620 -10.72 -17.83 20.95
CA ALA A 620 -10.73 -19.24 20.58
C ALA A 620 -9.32 -19.85 20.67
N VAL A 621 -8.28 -19.05 20.38
CA VAL A 621 -6.88 -19.46 20.48
C VAL A 621 -6.40 -19.45 21.93
N GLU A 622 -6.78 -18.44 22.72
CA GLU A 622 -6.57 -18.42 24.17
C GLU A 622 -7.09 -19.73 24.79
N ALA A 623 -8.32 -20.13 24.46
CA ALA A 623 -8.92 -21.37 24.95
C ALA A 623 -8.15 -22.65 24.54
N ILE A 624 -7.52 -22.63 23.36
CA ILE A 624 -6.68 -23.73 22.84
C ILE A 624 -5.34 -23.78 23.60
N VAL A 625 -4.69 -22.63 23.77
CA VAL A 625 -3.40 -22.50 24.44
C VAL A 625 -3.53 -22.78 25.95
N GLU A 626 -4.54 -22.20 26.61
CA GLU A 626 -4.92 -22.45 28.01
C GLU A 626 -5.15 -23.95 28.25
N ALA A 627 -5.93 -24.62 27.39
CA ALA A 627 -6.17 -26.06 27.51
C ALA A 627 -4.90 -26.89 27.30
N ARG A 628 -4.05 -26.54 26.33
CA ARG A 628 -2.77 -27.22 26.04
C ARG A 628 -1.79 -27.09 27.20
N GLU A 629 -1.66 -25.91 27.79
CA GLU A 629 -0.73 -25.65 28.89
C GLU A 629 -1.18 -26.33 30.19
N ASN A 630 -2.49 -26.36 30.45
CA ASN A 630 -3.04 -27.06 31.62
C ASN A 630 -3.09 -28.59 31.51
N THR A 631 -3.06 -29.17 30.29
CA THR A 631 -3.30 -30.62 30.08
C THR A 631 -2.28 -31.36 29.22
N GLY A 632 -1.24 -30.66 28.75
CA GLY A 632 -0.27 -31.16 27.79
C GLY A 632 -0.81 -31.19 26.35
N ALA A 633 0.05 -31.63 25.42
CA ALA A 633 -0.26 -31.72 24.00
C ALA A 633 -1.53 -32.55 23.72
N PHE A 634 -2.29 -32.14 22.70
CA PHE A 634 -3.46 -32.85 22.22
C PHE A 634 -3.05 -34.09 21.42
N THR A 635 -3.67 -35.23 21.71
CA THR A 635 -3.35 -36.52 21.07
C THR A 635 -4.35 -36.94 19.99
N SER A 636 -5.49 -36.25 19.88
CA SER A 636 -6.50 -36.43 18.84
C SER A 636 -7.46 -35.24 18.79
N LEU A 637 -8.25 -35.13 17.72
CA LEU A 637 -9.34 -34.15 17.62
C LEU A 637 -10.34 -34.29 18.78
N MET A 638 -10.64 -35.53 19.19
CA MET A 638 -11.55 -35.83 20.30
C MET A 638 -10.98 -35.31 21.63
N ASN A 639 -9.69 -35.58 21.86
CA ASN A 639 -8.95 -35.10 23.03
C ASN A 639 -8.94 -33.56 23.10
N ALA A 640 -8.74 -32.87 21.97
CA ALA A 640 -8.81 -31.42 21.89
C ALA A 640 -10.21 -30.86 22.21
N CYS A 641 -11.26 -31.38 21.58
CA CYS A 641 -12.64 -30.92 21.81
C CYS A 641 -13.18 -31.19 23.23
N GLU A 642 -12.61 -32.15 23.99
CA GLU A 642 -12.97 -32.38 25.39
C GLU A 642 -12.27 -31.45 26.40
N ARG A 643 -11.17 -30.82 25.98
CA ARG A 643 -10.28 -29.99 26.81
C ARG A 643 -10.49 -28.48 26.59
N VAL A 644 -10.69 -28.07 25.34
CA VAL A 644 -10.88 -26.66 24.95
C VAL A 644 -12.30 -26.19 25.24
N ASP A 645 -12.47 -24.95 25.71
CA ASP A 645 -13.77 -24.31 25.87
C ASP A 645 -14.45 -24.07 24.50
N LEU A 646 -15.49 -24.86 24.22
CA LEU A 646 -16.24 -24.82 22.97
C LEU A 646 -17.28 -23.69 22.90
N GLN A 647 -17.42 -22.86 23.94
CA GLN A 647 -18.12 -21.57 23.87
C GLN A 647 -17.19 -20.48 23.31
N LYS A 648 -15.93 -20.45 23.76
CA LYS A 648 -14.89 -19.57 23.23
C LYS A 648 -14.46 -19.98 21.80
N ALA A 649 -14.38 -21.28 21.51
CA ALA A 649 -13.90 -21.83 20.24
C ALA A 649 -15.03 -22.42 19.36
N PRO A 650 -15.76 -21.60 18.58
CA PRO A 650 -16.89 -22.05 17.76
C PRO A 650 -16.44 -22.94 16.58
N ARG A 651 -17.34 -23.83 16.12
CA ARG A 651 -17.11 -24.79 15.02
C ARG A 651 -16.35 -24.22 13.80
N ARG A 652 -16.67 -23.00 13.36
CA ARG A 652 -16.05 -22.35 12.19
C ARG A 652 -14.55 -22.08 12.37
N ALA A 653 -14.08 -21.89 13.60
CA ALA A 653 -12.66 -21.76 13.92
C ALA A 653 -11.95 -23.12 13.72
N TRP A 654 -12.50 -24.21 14.27
CA TRP A 654 -11.99 -25.57 14.08
C TRP A 654 -11.98 -25.99 12.61
N GLU A 655 -13.06 -25.71 11.86
CA GLU A 655 -13.11 -25.97 10.41
C GLU A 655 -12.01 -25.21 9.64
N SER A 656 -11.63 -24.01 10.09
CA SER A 656 -10.53 -23.26 9.49
C SER A 656 -9.17 -23.86 9.89
N LEU A 657 -8.95 -24.16 11.18
CA LEU A 657 -7.71 -24.75 11.69
C LEU A 657 -7.38 -26.10 11.04
N ILE A 658 -8.37 -26.98 10.87
CA ILE A 658 -8.17 -28.26 10.17
C ILE A 658 -7.78 -28.02 8.70
N LYS A 659 -8.48 -27.13 8.00
CA LYS A 659 -8.25 -26.86 6.58
C LYS A 659 -6.86 -26.31 6.26
N VAL A 660 -6.29 -25.51 7.16
CA VAL A 660 -4.94 -24.93 7.02
C VAL A 660 -3.80 -25.80 7.56
N GLY A 661 -4.11 -27.04 7.95
CA GLY A 661 -3.10 -28.02 8.39
C GLY A 661 -2.73 -27.97 9.87
N ALA A 662 -3.36 -27.11 10.68
CA ALA A 662 -3.00 -26.96 12.10
C ALA A 662 -3.28 -28.21 12.95
N LEU A 663 -4.03 -29.18 12.42
CA LEU A 663 -4.32 -30.46 13.06
C LEU A 663 -3.79 -31.67 12.26
N ASP A 664 -2.88 -31.48 11.29
CA ASP A 664 -2.38 -32.57 10.44
C ASP A 664 -1.63 -33.68 11.23
N GLU A 665 -1.07 -33.37 12.40
CA GLU A 665 -0.52 -34.35 13.36
C GLU A 665 -1.60 -35.31 13.91
N LEU A 666 -2.87 -34.87 13.93
CA LEU A 666 -4.00 -35.56 14.55
C LEU A 666 -4.86 -36.37 13.55
N GLY A 667 -4.58 -36.27 12.25
CA GLY A 667 -5.29 -37.02 11.20
C GLY A 667 -5.35 -36.29 9.85
N GLU A 668 -5.93 -36.94 8.84
CA GLU A 668 -6.13 -36.35 7.51
C GLU A 668 -7.28 -35.31 7.53
N ARG A 669 -7.13 -34.20 6.79
CA ARG A 669 -8.02 -33.03 6.87
C ARG A 669 -9.50 -33.33 6.56
N GLN A 670 -9.84 -34.12 5.54
CA GLN A 670 -11.23 -34.51 5.28
C GLN A 670 -11.77 -35.40 6.40
N ALA A 671 -10.98 -36.37 6.86
CA ALA A 671 -11.39 -37.27 7.95
C ALA A 671 -11.65 -36.49 9.26
N LEU A 672 -10.81 -35.50 9.56
CA LEU A 672 -10.98 -34.56 10.68
C LEU A 672 -12.22 -33.67 10.51
N LEU A 673 -12.48 -33.10 9.32
CA LEU A 673 -13.67 -32.30 9.04
C LEU A 673 -14.97 -33.11 9.21
N HIS A 674 -14.98 -34.38 8.79
CA HIS A 674 -16.11 -35.28 9.02
C HIS A 674 -16.29 -35.66 10.50
N ALA A 675 -15.19 -35.86 11.24
CA ALA A 675 -15.22 -36.20 12.67
C ALA A 675 -15.56 -35.01 13.61
N LEU A 676 -15.45 -33.76 13.12
CA LEU A 676 -15.57 -32.56 13.93
C LEU A 676 -16.92 -32.37 14.62
N GLU A 677 -18.05 -32.60 13.92
CA GLU A 677 -19.37 -32.40 14.53
C GLU A 677 -19.67 -33.42 15.65
N PRO A 678 -19.39 -34.73 15.48
CA PRO A 678 -19.38 -35.68 16.60
C PRO A 678 -18.46 -35.26 17.76
N ALA A 679 -17.23 -34.80 17.47
CA ALA A 679 -16.27 -34.41 18.50
C ALA A 679 -16.74 -33.20 19.33
N ILE A 680 -17.22 -32.14 18.68
CA ILE A 680 -17.80 -30.96 19.36
C ILE A 680 -18.98 -31.37 20.24
N LYS A 681 -19.91 -32.19 19.74
CA LYS A 681 -21.10 -32.65 20.49
C LYS A 681 -20.72 -33.45 21.75
N ARG A 682 -19.71 -34.32 21.66
CA ARG A 682 -19.23 -35.09 22.81
C ARG A 682 -18.45 -34.22 23.81
N GLY A 683 -17.62 -33.29 23.34
CA GLY A 683 -16.92 -32.32 24.19
C GLY A 683 -17.88 -31.46 25.00
N GLN A 684 -18.89 -30.86 24.34
CA GLN A 684 -19.95 -30.08 24.98
C GLN A 684 -20.71 -30.89 26.04
N LYS A 685 -21.02 -32.17 25.76
CA LYS A 685 -21.67 -33.04 26.75
C LYS A 685 -20.79 -33.25 27.98
N LEU A 686 -19.52 -33.63 27.80
CA LEU A 686 -18.61 -33.86 28.92
C LEU A 686 -18.35 -32.60 29.76
N GLN A 687 -18.37 -31.42 29.15
CA GLN A 687 -18.29 -30.14 29.84
C GLN A 687 -19.58 -29.88 30.67
N ALA A 688 -20.76 -30.20 30.16
CA ALA A 688 -22.02 -30.13 30.93
C ALA A 688 -22.10 -31.19 32.06
N ASP A 689 -21.63 -32.41 31.83
CA ASP A 689 -21.60 -33.50 32.82
C ASP A 689 -20.61 -33.18 33.98
N ARG A 690 -19.54 -32.42 33.69
CA ARG A 690 -18.63 -31.82 34.70
C ARG A 690 -19.30 -30.66 35.44
N ALA A 691 -19.87 -29.68 34.72
CA ALA A 691 -20.47 -28.48 35.31
C ALA A 691 -21.70 -28.78 36.19
N SER A 692 -22.43 -29.87 35.90
CA SER A 692 -23.54 -30.37 36.71
C SER A 692 -23.12 -31.26 37.89
N GLY A 693 -21.81 -31.48 38.09
CA GLY A 693 -21.24 -32.25 39.20
C GLY A 693 -21.45 -33.77 39.12
N GLN A 694 -21.98 -34.30 38.00
CA GLN A 694 -22.29 -35.73 37.88
C GLN A 694 -21.03 -36.61 37.73
N ALA A 695 -19.94 -36.06 37.18
CA ALA A 695 -18.68 -36.77 36.98
C ALA A 695 -18.15 -37.48 38.25
N THR A 696 -18.32 -36.87 39.43
CA THR A 696 -17.72 -37.33 40.69
C THR A 696 -18.35 -38.61 41.26
N MET A 697 -19.58 -38.99 40.88
CA MET A 697 -20.24 -40.19 41.41
C MET A 697 -19.90 -41.49 40.66
N PHE A 698 -19.36 -41.42 39.44
CA PHE A 698 -19.03 -42.60 38.63
C PHE A 698 -17.51 -42.76 38.38
N ALA A 699 -16.70 -41.73 38.58
CA ALA A 699 -15.25 -41.79 38.39
C ALA A 699 -14.52 -42.76 39.35
N SER A 700 -15.14 -43.14 40.47
CA SER A 700 -14.56 -44.08 41.45
C SER A 700 -14.83 -45.56 41.14
N THR A 701 -15.66 -45.87 40.15
CA THR A 701 -16.10 -47.24 39.81
C THR A 701 -15.54 -47.80 38.50
N VAL A 702 -14.71 -47.03 37.78
CA VAL A 702 -14.13 -47.44 36.47
C VAL A 702 -12.60 -47.55 36.58
N PHE A 703 -12.14 -48.49 37.41
CA PHE A 703 -10.72 -48.82 37.61
C PHE A 703 -10.39 -50.27 37.22
N GLU A 704 -11.02 -50.79 36.15
CA GLU A 704 -10.55 -52.01 35.47
C GLU A 704 -11.01 -52.03 33.99
N SER A 705 -10.04 -51.98 33.08
CA SER A 705 -10.15 -52.25 31.63
C SER A 705 -11.45 -51.83 30.91
N SER A 706 -11.61 -50.52 30.67
CA SER A 706 -12.40 -50.01 29.54
C SER A 706 -11.47 -49.21 28.63
N GLU A 707 -11.26 -49.68 27.39
CA GLU A 707 -10.70 -48.84 26.34
C GLU A 707 -11.62 -47.62 26.15
N GLU A 708 -11.04 -46.43 26.00
CA GLU A 708 -11.86 -45.26 25.68
C GLU A 708 -12.57 -45.53 24.36
N PRO A 709 -13.90 -45.29 24.24
CA PRO A 709 -14.60 -45.48 22.98
C PRO A 709 -14.16 -44.40 22.01
N THR A 710 -13.11 -44.72 21.25
CA THR A 710 -12.56 -43.92 20.16
C THR A 710 -13.65 -43.72 19.12
N LEU A 711 -13.84 -42.47 18.70
CA LEU A 711 -14.60 -42.20 17.50
C LEU A 711 -13.77 -42.76 16.33
N GLU A 712 -14.24 -43.83 15.68
CA GLU A 712 -13.55 -44.36 14.49
C GLU A 712 -13.45 -43.24 13.45
N MET A 713 -12.21 -42.88 13.07
CA MET A 713 -11.97 -41.86 12.07
C MET A 713 -12.56 -42.33 10.74
N PRO A 714 -13.47 -41.56 10.12
CA PRO A 714 -14.19 -42.02 8.94
C PRO A 714 -13.22 -42.19 7.77
N VAL A 715 -13.23 -43.38 7.15
CA VAL A 715 -12.41 -43.67 5.96
C VAL A 715 -13.01 -42.93 4.77
N VAL A 716 -12.49 -41.74 4.52
CA VAL A 716 -12.82 -40.88 3.38
C VAL A 716 -11.62 -40.75 2.45
N ALA A 717 -11.87 -40.33 1.20
CA ALA A 717 -10.77 -39.90 0.33
C ALA A 717 -10.09 -38.67 0.94
N ALA A 718 -8.75 -38.63 0.88
CA ALA A 718 -7.98 -37.48 1.34
C ALA A 718 -8.30 -36.23 0.50
N ALA A 719 -8.14 -35.04 1.08
CA ALA A 719 -8.23 -33.80 0.29
C ALA A 719 -7.18 -33.82 -0.82
N SER A 720 -7.56 -33.42 -2.03
CA SER A 720 -6.62 -33.33 -3.15
C SER A 720 -5.67 -32.14 -2.95
N GLU A 721 -4.48 -32.22 -3.55
CA GLU A 721 -3.48 -31.14 -3.44
C GLU A 721 -4.01 -29.77 -3.92
N PRO A 722 -4.77 -29.65 -5.03
CA PRO A 722 -5.47 -28.41 -5.37
C PRO A 722 -6.50 -27.95 -4.33
N GLU A 723 -7.24 -28.87 -3.70
CA GLU A 723 -8.22 -28.53 -2.65
C GLU A 723 -7.52 -27.98 -1.40
N ARG A 724 -6.42 -28.62 -0.97
CA ARG A 724 -5.57 -28.18 0.15
C ARG A 724 -4.98 -26.79 -0.10
N ARG A 725 -4.31 -26.61 -1.24
CA ARG A 725 -3.72 -25.31 -1.65
C ARG A 725 -4.77 -24.21 -1.72
N ARG A 726 -5.96 -24.50 -2.25
CA ARG A 726 -7.08 -23.55 -2.27
C ARG A 726 -7.52 -23.15 -0.86
N TRP A 727 -7.72 -24.10 0.05
CA TRP A 727 -8.13 -23.78 1.42
C TRP A 727 -7.09 -22.92 2.16
N GLU A 728 -5.80 -23.23 1.99
CA GLU A 728 -4.70 -22.46 2.57
C GLU A 728 -4.68 -21.04 2.00
N LYS A 729 -4.86 -20.86 0.69
CA LYS A 729 -5.00 -19.53 0.08
C LYS A 729 -6.24 -18.78 0.56
N ASP A 730 -7.40 -19.44 0.65
CA ASP A 730 -8.67 -18.85 1.10
C ASP A 730 -8.65 -18.43 2.59
N LEU A 731 -7.78 -19.02 3.42
CA LEU A 731 -7.76 -18.88 4.89
C LEU A 731 -6.46 -18.32 5.52
N LEU A 732 -5.30 -18.47 4.88
CA LEU A 732 -3.99 -17.92 5.28
C LEU A 732 -3.44 -16.90 4.28
N GLY A 733 -3.85 -16.95 3.00
CA GLY A 733 -3.28 -16.14 1.91
C GLY A 733 -2.05 -16.71 1.23
N LEU A 734 -1.57 -17.86 1.71
CA LEU A 734 -0.31 -18.48 1.31
C LEU A 734 -0.45 -19.99 1.30
N TYR A 735 0.31 -20.66 0.43
CA TYR A 735 0.41 -22.11 0.43
C TYR A 735 1.30 -22.57 1.58
N VAL A 736 0.78 -23.47 2.41
CA VAL A 736 1.48 -24.19 3.48
C VAL A 736 1.97 -25.55 2.96
N THR A 737 1.13 -26.20 2.17
CA THR A 737 1.48 -27.35 1.35
C THR A 737 2.36 -26.89 0.17
N GLN A 738 3.18 -27.78 -0.39
CA GLN A 738 4.15 -27.41 -1.43
C GLN A 738 3.48 -26.70 -2.62
N SER A 739 4.06 -25.57 -3.02
CA SER A 739 3.66 -24.85 -4.21
C SER A 739 3.93 -25.70 -5.46
N PRO A 740 3.14 -25.57 -6.54
CA PRO A 740 3.51 -26.11 -7.85
C PRO A 740 4.91 -25.65 -8.33
N LEU A 741 5.40 -24.51 -7.84
CA LEU A 741 6.76 -24.00 -8.11
C LEU A 741 7.85 -24.69 -7.27
N SER A 742 7.48 -25.49 -6.27
CA SER A 742 8.38 -26.23 -5.36
C SER A 742 8.64 -27.67 -5.82
N ASP A 743 7.89 -28.18 -6.80
CA ASP A 743 8.22 -29.45 -7.48
C ASP A 743 9.65 -29.32 -8.09
N PRO A 744 10.58 -30.25 -7.83
CA PRO A 744 11.96 -30.13 -8.29
C PRO A 744 12.12 -30.02 -9.81
N ILE A 745 11.28 -30.71 -10.59
CA ILE A 745 11.32 -30.70 -12.06
C ILE A 745 10.81 -29.35 -12.57
N ILE A 746 9.72 -28.84 -11.99
CA ILE A 746 9.22 -27.51 -12.33
C ILE A 746 10.23 -26.45 -11.91
N SER A 747 10.81 -26.54 -10.71
CA SER A 747 11.82 -25.60 -10.22
C SER A 747 13.06 -25.57 -11.13
N GLU A 748 13.54 -26.73 -11.60
CA GLU A 748 14.64 -26.81 -12.58
C GLU A 748 14.25 -26.23 -13.94
N GLN A 749 13.07 -26.57 -14.47
CA GLN A 749 12.58 -26.03 -15.75
C GLN A 749 12.39 -24.51 -15.69
N LEU A 750 11.92 -23.97 -14.57
CA LEU A 750 11.83 -22.53 -14.34
C LEU A 750 13.23 -21.90 -14.26
N ALA A 751 14.15 -22.46 -13.48
CA ALA A 751 15.53 -21.97 -13.38
C ALA A 751 16.34 -22.07 -14.69
N ALA A 752 15.90 -22.89 -15.65
CA ALA A 752 16.49 -22.99 -16.98
C ALA A 752 15.91 -21.99 -18.00
N ASN A 753 14.60 -21.69 -17.91
CA ASN A 753 13.83 -21.02 -18.96
C ASN A 753 13.20 -19.66 -18.56
N VAL A 754 13.26 -19.26 -17.29
CA VAL A 754 12.80 -17.94 -16.81
C VAL A 754 13.97 -16.96 -16.78
N ASP A 755 13.75 -15.75 -17.30
CA ASP A 755 14.76 -14.68 -17.32
C ASP A 755 14.76 -13.86 -16.02
N VAL A 756 13.60 -13.72 -15.36
CA VAL A 756 13.37 -12.82 -14.21
C VAL A 756 12.13 -13.23 -13.40
N ARG A 757 12.12 -13.03 -12.07
CA ARG A 757 10.89 -13.16 -11.25
C ARG A 757 9.93 -12.00 -11.47
N ILE A 758 8.64 -12.15 -11.11
CA ILE A 758 7.71 -11.00 -11.19
C ILE A 758 8.10 -9.91 -10.19
N ILE A 759 8.53 -10.29 -8.98
CA ILE A 759 9.06 -9.38 -7.95
C ILE A 759 10.39 -8.70 -8.32
N GLU A 760 11.03 -9.12 -9.42
CA GLU A 760 12.27 -8.55 -9.96
C GLU A 760 12.02 -7.71 -11.23
N LEU A 761 10.75 -7.53 -11.64
CA LEU A 761 10.38 -6.62 -12.72
C LEU A 761 10.45 -5.16 -12.26
N GLU A 762 10.88 -4.29 -13.17
CA GLU A 762 11.24 -2.90 -12.93
C GLU A 762 11.10 -2.10 -14.24
N GLU A 763 10.96 -0.78 -14.19
CA GLU A 763 10.92 0.09 -15.38
C GLU A 763 12.05 -0.16 -16.40
N VAL A 764 13.25 -0.57 -15.98
CA VAL A 764 14.35 -0.90 -16.91
C VAL A 764 14.01 -2.06 -17.85
N HIS A 765 13.09 -2.93 -17.45
CA HIS A 765 12.55 -4.05 -18.22
C HIS A 765 11.41 -3.62 -19.17
N THR A 766 10.82 -2.45 -18.98
CA THR A 766 9.72 -1.95 -19.82
C THR A 766 10.16 -1.79 -21.28
N GLY A 767 9.40 -2.40 -22.18
CA GLY A 767 9.68 -2.44 -23.61
C GLY A 767 10.64 -3.55 -24.05
N GLN A 768 11.30 -4.26 -23.12
CA GLN A 768 12.07 -5.47 -23.40
C GLN A 768 11.16 -6.68 -23.59
N THR A 769 11.65 -7.72 -24.27
CA THR A 769 11.02 -9.05 -24.32
C THR A 769 11.71 -9.96 -23.31
N LEU A 770 10.95 -10.51 -22.36
CA LEU A 770 11.44 -11.32 -21.25
C LEU A 770 10.54 -12.54 -21.03
N THR A 771 11.07 -13.56 -20.36
CA THR A 771 10.38 -14.81 -20.06
C THR A 771 10.11 -14.92 -18.56
N VAL A 772 8.82 -15.02 -18.18
CA VAL A 772 8.36 -15.22 -16.80
C VAL A 772 7.62 -16.56 -16.70
N GLY A 773 7.83 -17.33 -15.63
CA GLY A 773 7.28 -18.69 -15.50
C GLY A 773 6.68 -18.95 -14.12
N ARG A 774 5.35 -18.97 -14.03
CA ARG A 774 4.60 -18.81 -12.77
C ARG A 774 3.21 -19.44 -12.80
N ILE A 775 2.54 -19.45 -11.64
CA ILE A 775 1.22 -20.06 -11.46
C ILE A 775 0.15 -19.18 -12.12
N VAL A 776 -0.75 -19.77 -12.90
CA VAL A 776 -1.97 -19.12 -13.38
C VAL A 776 -2.96 -18.95 -12.23
N SER A 777 -3.32 -17.72 -11.90
CA SER A 777 -4.25 -17.42 -10.81
C SER A 777 -5.63 -16.94 -11.27
N ASN A 778 -5.71 -16.43 -12.50
CA ASN A 778 -6.97 -16.01 -13.12
C ASN A 778 -6.86 -16.06 -14.65
N VAL A 779 -7.95 -16.44 -15.31
CA VAL A 779 -8.05 -16.62 -16.76
C VAL A 779 -9.31 -15.92 -17.25
N ARG A 780 -9.19 -14.75 -17.89
CA ARG A 780 -10.34 -14.03 -18.47
C ARG A 780 -10.31 -14.04 -19.99
N SER A 781 -11.45 -14.34 -20.62
CA SER A 781 -11.66 -14.19 -22.07
C SER A 781 -12.48 -12.93 -22.37
N PHE A 782 -12.16 -12.22 -23.44
CA PHE A 782 -12.91 -11.03 -23.89
C PHE A 782 -12.83 -10.85 -25.41
N MET A 783 -13.88 -10.25 -25.99
CA MET A 783 -13.96 -10.04 -27.44
C MET A 783 -13.29 -8.73 -27.86
N THR A 784 -12.50 -8.77 -28.93
CA THR A 784 -11.95 -7.58 -29.58
C THR A 784 -13.03 -6.80 -30.33
N ARG A 785 -12.76 -5.52 -30.64
CA ARG A 785 -13.59 -4.68 -31.55
C ARG A 785 -13.76 -5.26 -32.96
N LYS A 786 -13.05 -6.34 -33.31
CA LYS A 786 -13.16 -7.07 -34.60
C LYS A 786 -13.86 -8.44 -34.46
N GLY A 787 -14.38 -8.79 -33.29
CA GLY A 787 -15.11 -10.05 -33.06
C GLY A 787 -14.26 -11.30 -32.80
N HIS A 788 -12.93 -11.18 -32.81
CA HIS A 788 -12.03 -12.27 -32.38
C HIS A 788 -11.89 -12.30 -30.85
N ALA A 789 -11.80 -13.48 -30.27
CA ALA A 789 -11.52 -13.66 -28.85
C ALA A 789 -10.06 -13.34 -28.52
N MET A 790 -9.84 -12.70 -27.37
CA MET A 790 -8.56 -12.56 -26.69
C MET A 790 -8.71 -13.08 -25.26
N GLY A 791 -7.59 -13.26 -24.58
CA GLY A 791 -7.60 -13.44 -23.13
C GLY A 791 -6.55 -12.61 -22.43
N ALA A 792 -6.70 -12.52 -21.12
CA ALA A 792 -5.65 -12.11 -20.21
C ALA A 792 -5.53 -13.17 -19.12
N VAL A 793 -4.29 -13.52 -18.81
CA VAL A 793 -3.89 -14.54 -17.84
C VAL A 793 -3.14 -13.82 -16.73
N THR A 794 -3.62 -13.90 -15.51
CA THR A 794 -2.86 -13.39 -14.36
C THR A 794 -1.88 -14.47 -13.92
N LEU A 795 -0.59 -14.17 -13.94
CA LEU A 795 0.46 -15.03 -13.40
C LEU A 795 0.90 -14.51 -12.04
N GLU A 796 1.08 -15.41 -11.08
CA GLU A 796 1.30 -15.10 -9.67
C GLU A 796 2.65 -15.66 -9.18
N ASP A 797 3.45 -14.78 -8.58
CA ASP A 797 4.73 -15.06 -7.90
C ASP A 797 4.66 -14.40 -6.52
N PRO A 798 3.95 -15.02 -5.55
CA PRO A 798 3.53 -14.35 -4.32
C PRO A 798 4.69 -13.60 -3.63
N PRO A 799 4.54 -12.31 -3.32
CA PRO A 799 3.29 -11.54 -3.28
C PRO A 799 2.83 -10.90 -4.61
N GLU A 800 3.66 -10.89 -5.66
CA GLU A 800 3.40 -10.12 -6.88
C GLU A 800 2.63 -10.89 -7.96
N SER A 801 2.02 -10.17 -8.90
CA SER A 801 1.37 -10.77 -10.07
C SER A 801 1.45 -9.89 -11.31
N ILE A 802 1.52 -10.50 -12.50
CA ILE A 802 1.54 -9.81 -13.78
C ILE A 802 0.36 -10.23 -14.65
N GLU A 803 -0.26 -9.26 -15.32
CA GLU A 803 -1.27 -9.53 -16.33
C GLU A 803 -0.63 -9.80 -17.70
N VAL A 804 -0.79 -11.02 -18.20
CA VAL A 804 -0.29 -11.47 -19.50
C VAL A 804 -1.41 -11.44 -20.53
N ILE A 805 -1.32 -10.54 -21.50
CA ILE A 805 -2.29 -10.36 -22.58
C ILE A 805 -1.98 -11.34 -23.72
N CYS A 806 -2.94 -12.22 -24.02
CA CYS A 806 -2.87 -13.18 -25.12
C CYS A 806 -3.70 -12.69 -26.31
N PHE A 807 -3.01 -12.30 -27.40
CA PHE A 807 -3.63 -11.97 -28.69
C PHE A 807 -4.30 -13.21 -29.33
N PRO A 808 -5.27 -13.05 -30.26
CA PRO A 808 -6.16 -14.14 -30.68
C PRO A 808 -5.45 -15.41 -31.16
N ARG A 809 -4.38 -15.28 -31.95
CA ARG A 809 -3.59 -16.43 -32.46
C ARG A 809 -2.92 -17.27 -31.37
N ILE A 810 -2.59 -16.64 -30.24
CA ILE A 810 -1.99 -17.32 -29.08
C ILE A 810 -3.11 -17.90 -28.23
N TRP A 811 -4.18 -17.12 -28.01
CA TRP A 811 -5.35 -17.51 -27.25
C TRP A 811 -6.04 -18.77 -27.84
N GLU A 812 -6.28 -18.80 -29.15
CA GLU A 812 -6.84 -19.96 -29.87
C GLU A 812 -5.99 -21.23 -29.73
N ARG A 813 -4.69 -21.11 -29.45
CA ARG A 813 -3.76 -22.24 -29.25
C ARG A 813 -3.71 -22.74 -27.81
N ILE A 814 -3.72 -21.83 -26.83
CA ILE A 814 -3.40 -22.15 -25.43
C ILE A 814 -4.62 -22.15 -24.48
N ALA A 815 -5.75 -21.56 -24.88
CA ALA A 815 -6.93 -21.48 -23.99
C ALA A 815 -7.44 -22.83 -23.44
N PRO A 816 -7.30 -23.99 -24.13
CA PRO A 816 -7.64 -25.30 -23.54
C PRO A 816 -6.69 -25.77 -22.43
N ASP A 817 -5.47 -25.22 -22.35
CA ASP A 817 -4.43 -25.62 -21.39
C ASP A 817 -4.32 -24.68 -20.18
N LEU A 818 -5.02 -23.55 -20.21
CA LEU A 818 -5.01 -22.52 -19.17
C LEU A 818 -6.12 -22.73 -18.14
N GLU A 819 -5.78 -23.44 -17.08
CA GLU A 819 -6.58 -23.52 -15.85
C GLU A 819 -5.84 -22.85 -14.69
N ASN A 820 -6.58 -22.48 -13.63
CA ASN A 820 -5.96 -21.97 -12.41
C ASN A 820 -5.08 -23.04 -11.73
N ASP A 821 -4.09 -22.60 -10.97
CA ASP A 821 -3.06 -23.41 -10.30
C ASP A 821 -2.10 -24.20 -11.22
N ARG A 822 -2.27 -24.18 -12.56
CA ARG A 822 -1.24 -24.67 -13.51
C ARG A 822 -0.04 -23.72 -13.56
N VAL A 823 1.16 -24.27 -13.71
CA VAL A 823 2.39 -23.49 -13.97
C VAL A 823 2.56 -23.31 -15.48
N VAL A 824 2.78 -22.07 -15.91
CA VAL A 824 3.00 -21.73 -17.32
C VAL A 824 4.22 -20.83 -17.45
N ILE A 825 4.92 -20.94 -18.57
CA ILE A 825 5.98 -19.99 -18.96
C ILE A 825 5.45 -19.12 -20.10
N ALA A 826 5.52 -17.81 -19.92
CA ALA A 826 5.15 -16.80 -20.89
C ALA A 826 6.39 -15.97 -21.27
N SER A 827 6.68 -15.90 -22.57
CA SER A 827 7.70 -15.01 -23.14
C SER A 827 7.00 -13.89 -23.89
N GLY A 828 7.31 -12.64 -23.58
CA GLY A 828 6.61 -11.51 -24.18
C GLY A 828 7.19 -10.17 -23.82
N ARG A 829 6.67 -9.12 -24.44
CA ARG A 829 7.11 -7.75 -24.24
C ARG A 829 6.47 -7.14 -23.00
N ILE A 830 7.27 -6.61 -22.08
CA ILE A 830 6.77 -5.88 -20.91
C ILE A 830 6.28 -4.49 -21.33
N GLU A 831 5.13 -4.07 -20.85
CA GLU A 831 4.58 -2.71 -20.94
C GLU A 831 4.00 -2.30 -19.58
N GLY A 832 3.92 -0.99 -19.30
CA GLY A 832 3.33 -0.46 -18.08
C GLY A 832 4.19 0.61 -17.43
N ASP A 833 3.83 0.96 -16.20
CA ASP A 833 4.65 1.72 -15.26
C ASP A 833 5.01 0.82 -14.05
N ASP A 834 5.87 1.31 -13.14
CA ASP A 834 6.32 0.59 -11.93
C ASP A 834 5.17 0.15 -10.98
N ASN A 835 3.92 0.60 -11.19
CA ASN A 835 2.75 0.18 -10.40
C ASN A 835 1.76 -0.70 -11.20
N SER A 836 1.97 -0.91 -12.50
CA SER A 836 1.06 -1.67 -13.37
C SER A 836 1.77 -2.40 -14.52
N PRO A 837 2.83 -3.20 -14.25
CA PRO A 837 3.46 -4.01 -15.28
C PRO A 837 2.47 -5.04 -15.86
N ARG A 838 2.47 -5.15 -17.19
CA ARG A 838 1.75 -6.17 -17.96
C ARG A 838 2.70 -6.75 -19.02
N MET A 839 2.45 -7.98 -19.44
CA MET A 839 3.17 -8.60 -20.55
C MET A 839 2.24 -8.72 -21.76
N LEU A 840 2.70 -8.30 -22.94
CA LEU A 840 2.10 -8.72 -24.20
C LEU A 840 2.78 -10.03 -24.62
N ALA A 841 2.06 -11.16 -24.55
CA ALA A 841 2.65 -12.46 -24.86
C ALA A 841 3.01 -12.59 -26.34
N ASP A 842 4.24 -13.03 -26.62
CA ASP A 842 4.67 -13.52 -27.92
C ASP A 842 4.52 -15.06 -27.99
N ASN A 843 4.79 -15.75 -26.88
CA ASN A 843 4.43 -17.15 -26.65
C ASN A 843 4.07 -17.39 -25.17
N ILE A 844 3.30 -18.45 -24.94
CA ILE A 844 3.00 -19.01 -23.63
C ILE A 844 2.82 -20.52 -23.79
N TYR A 845 3.30 -21.29 -22.82
CA TYR A 845 3.23 -22.75 -22.77
C TYR A 845 3.06 -23.24 -21.33
N ALA A 846 2.23 -24.26 -21.12
CA ALA A 846 2.06 -24.90 -19.82
C ALA A 846 3.20 -25.90 -19.55
N LEU A 847 3.62 -26.02 -18.30
CA LEU A 847 4.49 -27.10 -17.84
C LEU A 847 3.63 -28.26 -17.37
N SER A 848 3.92 -29.47 -17.85
CA SER A 848 3.28 -30.70 -17.39
C SER A 848 3.84 -31.12 -16.04
N THR A 849 2.98 -31.37 -15.07
CA THR A 849 3.33 -31.96 -13.77
C THR A 849 3.65 -33.45 -13.92
N VAL A 850 4.20 -34.07 -12.87
CA VAL A 850 4.35 -35.54 -12.84
C VAL A 850 2.99 -36.24 -12.95
N GLU A 851 1.93 -35.66 -12.36
CA GLU A 851 0.55 -36.19 -12.39
C GLU A 851 -0.04 -36.23 -13.83
N ASP A 852 0.28 -35.23 -14.67
CA ASP A 852 -0.08 -35.25 -16.10
C ASP A 852 0.56 -36.44 -16.84
N THR A 853 1.77 -36.88 -16.44
CA THR A 853 2.53 -37.94 -17.14
C THR A 853 2.15 -39.38 -16.77
N GLU A 854 1.60 -39.62 -15.57
CA GLU A 854 0.99 -40.92 -15.25
C GLU A 854 -0.37 -41.10 -15.95
N SER A 855 -1.12 -40.00 -16.07
CA SER A 855 -2.48 -39.96 -16.64
C SER A 855 -2.55 -40.24 -18.15
N ASN A 856 -1.49 -39.95 -18.91
CA ASN A 856 -1.50 -39.92 -20.40
C ASN A 856 -0.93 -41.17 -21.09
N ARG A 857 -0.90 -42.35 -20.43
CA ARG A 857 -0.31 -43.59 -20.99
C ARG A 857 -1.18 -44.35 -22.02
N GLU A 858 -1.93 -43.67 -22.87
CA GLU A 858 -2.53 -44.25 -24.09
C GLU A 858 -2.13 -43.45 -25.34
N ILE A 859 -1.09 -43.91 -26.03
CA ILE A 859 -0.52 -43.25 -27.20
C ILE A 859 -1.39 -43.47 -28.45
N LYS A 860 -1.72 -42.39 -29.16
CA LYS A 860 -2.10 -42.42 -30.58
C LYS A 860 -1.11 -41.64 -31.43
N ASP A 861 -0.33 -42.37 -32.23
CA ASP A 861 0.53 -41.81 -33.26
C ASP A 861 -0.27 -41.02 -34.31
N TYR A 862 0.15 -39.79 -34.57
CA TYR A 862 -0.18 -39.05 -35.79
C TYR A 862 1.07 -38.38 -36.39
N SER A 863 2.08 -39.19 -36.66
CA SER A 863 3.16 -38.83 -37.57
C SER A 863 2.71 -38.97 -39.04
N SER A 864 3.22 -38.08 -39.90
CA SER A 864 3.07 -38.06 -41.36
C SER A 864 1.68 -37.74 -41.96
N ALA A 865 1.54 -36.50 -42.46
CA ALA A 865 0.76 -36.17 -43.66
C ALA A 865 1.34 -34.89 -44.29
N SER A 866 2.00 -35.00 -45.45
CA SER A 866 2.65 -33.87 -46.13
C SER A 866 1.69 -33.11 -47.05
N VAL A 867 1.92 -31.81 -47.23
CA VAL A 867 1.12 -30.96 -48.12
C VAL A 867 1.33 -31.36 -49.58
N GLN A 868 0.22 -31.57 -50.32
CA GLN A 868 0.19 -31.45 -51.77
C GLN A 868 -0.98 -30.57 -52.21
N THR A 869 -0.66 -29.56 -53.01
CA THR A 869 -1.62 -28.65 -53.65
C THR A 869 -1.63 -28.89 -55.15
N THR A 870 -2.79 -29.14 -55.78
CA THR A 870 -3.17 -28.56 -57.10
C THR A 870 -4.61 -28.91 -57.53
N THR A 871 -5.31 -27.89 -58.04
CA THR A 871 -6.31 -27.89 -59.15
C THR A 871 -7.35 -29.00 -59.33
N GLY A 872 -8.61 -28.59 -59.53
CA GLY A 872 -9.32 -28.94 -60.78
C GLY A 872 -10.71 -29.58 -60.72
N ALA A 873 -11.71 -28.84 -61.23
CA ALA A 873 -12.93 -29.30 -61.94
C ALA A 873 -13.73 -30.55 -61.45
N ARG A 874 -14.88 -30.28 -60.81
CA ARG A 874 -16.26 -30.55 -61.31
C ARG A 874 -16.48 -31.82 -62.18
N VAL A 875 -17.36 -32.76 -61.73
CA VAL A 875 -18.52 -33.39 -62.48
C VAL A 875 -19.04 -34.73 -61.88
N VAL A 876 -20.25 -34.69 -61.27
CA VAL A 876 -21.45 -35.57 -61.49
C VAL A 876 -21.59 -37.03 -60.92
N ASP A 877 -22.79 -37.24 -60.33
CA ASP A 877 -23.69 -38.42 -60.11
C ASP A 877 -23.48 -39.59 -59.11
N ASP A 878 -24.66 -40.00 -58.58
CA ASP A 878 -25.18 -41.31 -58.11
C ASP A 878 -24.37 -42.15 -57.10
N SER A 879 -24.91 -42.54 -55.93
CA SER A 879 -26.24 -43.19 -55.80
C SER A 879 -26.74 -43.35 -54.35
N GLU A 880 -28.06 -43.37 -54.18
CA GLU A 880 -28.85 -43.81 -53.00
C GLU A 880 -29.26 -45.30 -53.13
N PRO A 881 -30.05 -45.93 -52.21
CA PRO A 881 -30.16 -45.80 -50.75
C PRO A 881 -30.20 -47.18 -50.02
N SER A 882 -30.34 -47.22 -48.69
CA SER A 882 -30.95 -48.38 -47.98
C SER A 882 -31.46 -48.08 -46.55
N GLN A 883 -32.79 -48.11 -46.39
CA GLN A 883 -33.63 -48.73 -45.34
C GLN A 883 -33.24 -48.63 -43.83
N MET A 884 -34.07 -48.19 -42.87
CA MET A 884 -35.53 -48.28 -42.55
C MET A 884 -35.87 -49.26 -41.41
N SER A 885 -36.26 -48.73 -40.25
CA SER A 885 -37.44 -49.11 -39.42
C SER A 885 -37.55 -48.11 -38.25
N GLU A 886 -38.69 -47.54 -37.84
CA GLU A 886 -40.09 -47.98 -37.62
C GLU A 886 -40.32 -48.74 -36.29
N THR A 887 -41.36 -48.49 -35.46
CA THR A 887 -42.43 -47.45 -35.35
C THR A 887 -43.10 -47.55 -33.95
N VAL A 888 -44.12 -46.73 -33.63
CA VAL A 888 -45.10 -46.82 -32.51
C VAL A 888 -44.60 -46.24 -31.17
N ARG A 889 -45.11 -45.14 -30.56
CA ARG A 889 -46.46 -44.55 -30.29
C ARG A 889 -47.33 -45.26 -29.23
N SER A 890 -47.51 -44.68 -28.05
CA SER A 890 -48.86 -44.52 -27.47
C SER A 890 -48.98 -43.37 -26.44
N THR A 891 -49.94 -42.49 -26.72
CA THR A 891 -50.94 -41.80 -25.87
C THR A 891 -50.89 -41.84 -24.32
N ALA A 892 -51.52 -40.91 -23.58
CA ALA A 892 -52.00 -39.52 -23.82
C ALA A 892 -52.79 -39.04 -22.57
N SER A 893 -52.75 -37.74 -22.26
CA SER A 893 -53.93 -36.99 -21.75
C SER A 893 -53.63 -35.49 -21.54
N ASN A 894 -54.36 -34.66 -22.28
CA ASN A 894 -55.12 -33.47 -21.87
C ASN A 894 -54.46 -32.42 -20.92
N ALA A 895 -54.23 -31.17 -21.34
CA ALA A 895 -55.19 -30.11 -21.79
C ALA A 895 -55.74 -29.26 -20.61
N LYS A 896 -56.00 -27.94 -20.74
CA LYS A 896 -56.14 -27.11 -21.97
C LYS A 896 -55.99 -25.61 -21.66
N SER A 897 -55.36 -24.85 -22.59
CA SER A 897 -55.67 -23.45 -23.03
C SER A 897 -55.85 -22.34 -21.96
N SER A 898 -55.95 -21.04 -22.27
CA SER A 898 -55.97 -20.25 -23.52
C SER A 898 -55.24 -18.89 -23.26
N GLU A 899 -54.90 -18.01 -24.22
CA GLU A 899 -55.11 -17.99 -25.68
C GLU A 899 -54.02 -17.15 -26.37
N SER A 900 -54.01 -17.08 -27.71
CA SER A 900 -53.02 -16.38 -28.56
C SER A 900 -53.60 -16.23 -29.99
N PRO A 901 -52.91 -15.72 -31.05
CA PRO A 901 -51.61 -15.03 -31.13
C PRO A 901 -51.75 -13.69 -31.98
N PRO A 902 -51.02 -13.33 -33.07
CA PRO A 902 -50.75 -11.90 -33.37
C PRO A 902 -51.11 -11.44 -34.82
N ARG A 903 -50.71 -10.21 -35.21
CA ARG A 903 -50.13 -9.91 -36.55
C ARG A 903 -49.44 -8.53 -36.63
N THR A 904 -48.77 -8.28 -37.75
CA THR A 904 -47.67 -7.32 -37.92
C THR A 904 -47.89 -6.29 -39.03
N LEU A 905 -47.26 -5.09 -38.89
CA LEU A 905 -46.92 -4.12 -39.94
C LEU A 905 -48.13 -3.36 -40.58
N PRO A 906 -47.96 -2.18 -41.24
CA PRO A 906 -46.74 -1.65 -41.88
C PRO A 906 -46.29 -0.23 -41.42
N ALA A 907 -45.28 0.31 -42.11
CA ALA A 907 -44.61 1.58 -41.84
C ALA A 907 -45.15 2.76 -42.69
N GLN A 908 -44.80 4.00 -42.29
CA GLN A 908 -44.84 5.20 -43.13
C GLN A 908 -43.79 6.25 -42.71
N GLN A 909 -43.47 7.17 -43.62
CA GLN A 909 -42.46 8.24 -43.48
C GLN A 909 -43.14 9.65 -43.44
N PRO A 910 -42.41 10.77 -43.26
CA PRO A 910 -42.94 11.95 -42.57
C PRO A 910 -43.53 13.05 -43.48
N PRO A 911 -44.19 14.06 -42.89
CA PRO A 911 -44.37 15.38 -43.47
C PRO A 911 -43.21 16.33 -43.13
N ALA A 912 -43.01 17.34 -43.99
CA ALA A 912 -42.04 18.44 -43.87
C ALA A 912 -42.77 19.81 -44.05
N PRO A 913 -42.11 20.99 -43.93
CA PRO A 913 -42.74 22.19 -43.35
C PRO A 913 -43.09 23.33 -44.33
N PRO A 914 -43.74 24.39 -43.82
CA PRO A 914 -43.52 25.80 -44.19
C PRO A 914 -42.81 26.57 -43.02
N SER A 915 -41.83 27.47 -43.17
CA SER A 915 -41.67 28.67 -44.05
C SER A 915 -42.71 29.75 -43.70
N ILE A 916 -42.43 31.04 -43.42
CA ILE A 916 -41.36 32.04 -43.72
C ILE A 916 -41.38 33.05 -42.52
N GLY A 917 -40.39 33.89 -42.16
CA GLY A 917 -39.04 34.26 -42.63
C GLY A 917 -38.68 35.69 -42.10
N GLU A 918 -37.52 36.26 -42.52
CA GLU A 918 -37.10 37.69 -42.37
C GLU A 918 -36.81 38.20 -40.91
N ASP A 919 -35.76 38.99 -40.60
CA ASP A 919 -34.55 39.40 -41.36
C ASP A 919 -33.41 39.94 -40.43
N GLU A 920 -32.34 40.52 -41.01
CA GLU A 920 -31.29 41.42 -40.44
C GLU A 920 -30.08 40.84 -39.65
N ASN A 921 -29.21 40.14 -40.37
CA ASN A 921 -27.88 40.64 -40.83
C ASN A 921 -26.77 41.15 -39.84
N THR A 922 -25.51 40.81 -40.20
CA THR A 922 -24.19 41.32 -39.75
C THR A 922 -23.60 40.93 -38.38
N SER A 923 -22.26 40.88 -38.18
CA SER A 923 -21.15 40.27 -38.97
C SER A 923 -19.78 40.59 -38.35
N LYS A 924 -18.88 39.59 -38.23
CA LYS A 924 -17.40 39.63 -38.38
C LYS A 924 -16.73 38.40 -37.70
N ASN A 925 -15.68 37.78 -38.24
CA ASN A 925 -15.18 37.72 -39.62
C ASN A 925 -14.20 36.52 -39.75
N PHE A 926 -14.19 35.85 -40.92
CA PHE A 926 -13.02 35.39 -41.71
C PHE A 926 -11.71 34.89 -41.03
N GLU A 927 -10.99 33.85 -41.49
CA GLU A 927 -11.22 32.81 -42.52
C GLU A 927 -10.02 31.82 -42.52
N PRO A 928 -10.16 30.54 -42.94
CA PRO A 928 -9.04 29.66 -43.28
C PRO A 928 -8.99 29.33 -44.78
N THR A 929 -7.79 29.35 -45.39
CA THR A 929 -7.58 28.99 -46.81
C THR A 929 -6.48 27.94 -47.02
N GLN A 930 -6.61 27.16 -48.09
CA GLN A 930 -5.71 26.06 -48.46
C GLN A 930 -4.72 26.43 -49.59
N GLN A 931 -3.83 25.48 -49.89
CA GLN A 931 -2.73 25.48 -50.87
C GLN A 931 -3.08 25.98 -52.29
N PRO A 932 -2.05 26.29 -53.09
CA PRO A 932 -1.72 25.36 -54.19
C PRO A 932 -0.21 25.05 -54.35
N THR A 933 0.10 24.12 -55.28
CA THR A 933 1.44 23.75 -55.80
C THR A 933 1.93 24.80 -56.84
N ASP A 934 3.16 24.85 -57.38
CA ASP A 934 4.10 23.79 -57.84
C ASP A 934 5.50 24.41 -58.22
N SER A 935 6.45 23.56 -58.61
CA SER A 935 7.66 23.81 -59.46
C SER A 935 8.90 24.59 -58.93
N GLY A 936 10.02 23.85 -58.74
CA GLY A 936 11.14 23.85 -59.69
C GLY A 936 12.41 24.74 -59.51
N LEU A 937 13.54 24.09 -59.15
CA LEU A 937 14.97 24.46 -59.44
C LEU A 937 15.51 25.81 -58.88
N SER A 938 16.81 26.02 -58.62
CA SER A 938 17.98 25.20 -58.20
C SER A 938 19.04 26.19 -57.59
N ASP A 939 20.31 25.95 -57.27
CA ASP A 939 21.28 24.86 -57.55
C ASP A 939 22.48 24.90 -56.56
N SER A 940 23.40 23.93 -56.69
CA SER A 940 24.75 23.83 -56.08
C SER A 940 24.90 23.67 -54.55
N SER A 941 26.02 23.13 -54.05
CA SER A 941 26.58 21.76 -54.16
C SER A 941 28.00 21.73 -53.57
N SER A 942 28.32 20.71 -52.76
CA SER A 942 29.70 20.19 -52.64
C SER A 942 29.64 18.71 -52.23
N ASN A 943 30.61 17.93 -52.70
CA ASN A 943 30.68 16.46 -52.63
C ASN A 943 32.19 16.09 -52.73
N PRO A 944 32.68 14.92 -52.27
CA PRO A 944 32.64 13.76 -53.19
C PRO A 944 32.66 12.33 -52.57
N ALA A 945 32.29 11.37 -53.42
CA ALA A 945 32.90 10.03 -53.59
C ALA A 945 32.70 8.94 -52.52
N THR A 946 31.55 8.28 -52.62
CA THR A 946 31.37 6.80 -52.69
C THR A 946 32.61 5.90 -52.85
N ALA A 947 32.54 4.74 -52.19
CA ALA A 947 32.86 3.44 -52.81
C ALA A 947 31.75 2.43 -52.45
N THR A 948 31.35 1.56 -53.37
CA THR A 948 30.23 0.61 -53.20
C THR A 948 30.64 -0.80 -53.60
N HIS A 949 30.21 -1.80 -52.84
CA HIS A 949 29.99 -3.15 -53.35
C HIS A 949 28.67 -3.71 -52.82
N SER A 950 28.09 -4.61 -53.61
CA SER A 950 26.77 -5.20 -53.45
C SER A 950 26.81 -6.50 -52.66
N GLU A 951 25.74 -6.83 -51.93
CA GLU A 951 25.31 -8.22 -51.89
C GLU A 951 23.80 -8.40 -51.72
N SER A 952 23.34 -9.52 -52.25
CA SER A 952 21.98 -9.98 -52.54
C SER A 952 21.00 -10.00 -51.37
N THR A 953 19.75 -9.61 -51.64
CA THR A 953 18.58 -10.09 -50.88
C THR A 953 18.34 -11.57 -51.17
N SER A 954 18.54 -12.45 -50.19
CA SER A 954 18.01 -13.81 -50.16
C SER A 954 16.83 -13.89 -49.19
N ASN A 955 15.71 -14.47 -49.63
CA ASN A 955 14.65 -14.89 -48.72
C ASN A 955 15.10 -16.17 -48.01
N GLU A 956 15.40 -16.10 -46.72
CA GLU A 956 15.34 -17.27 -45.86
C GLU A 956 14.00 -17.33 -45.13
N SER A 957 13.35 -18.48 -45.18
CA SER A 957 12.27 -18.86 -44.27
C SER A 957 12.81 -18.93 -42.84
N PRO A 958 11.97 -18.79 -41.78
CA PRO A 958 12.43 -18.97 -40.42
C PRO A 958 13.10 -20.34 -40.25
N GLN A 959 14.40 -20.33 -39.94
CA GLN A 959 15.18 -21.55 -39.70
C GLN A 959 14.56 -22.32 -38.54
N ALA A 960 14.48 -23.65 -38.66
CA ALA A 960 14.09 -24.51 -37.55
C ALA A 960 15.10 -24.35 -36.40
N ALA A 961 14.64 -24.46 -35.16
CA ALA A 961 15.51 -24.36 -34.00
C ALA A 961 16.55 -25.50 -34.02
N HIS A 962 17.82 -25.16 -34.23
CA HIS A 962 18.92 -26.10 -34.05
C HIS A 962 19.09 -26.43 -32.55
N PRO A 963 19.46 -27.68 -32.20
CA PRO A 963 19.76 -28.06 -30.81
C PRO A 963 20.94 -27.23 -30.27
N ARG A 964 21.01 -27.09 -28.94
CA ARG A 964 22.01 -26.25 -28.27
C ARG A 964 22.86 -27.05 -27.27
N LEU A 965 24.16 -26.75 -27.28
CA LEU A 965 25.09 -27.22 -26.25
C LEU A 965 25.37 -26.05 -25.30
N VAL A 966 25.08 -26.20 -24.01
CA VAL A 966 25.20 -25.12 -23.02
C VAL A 966 26.25 -25.49 -21.99
N LEU A 967 27.36 -24.75 -21.99
CA LEU A 967 28.42 -24.91 -21.00
C LEU A 967 28.20 -23.93 -19.85
N ARG A 968 28.12 -24.42 -18.61
CA ARG A 968 28.02 -23.61 -17.40
C ARG A 968 29.40 -23.51 -16.74
N LEU A 969 29.95 -22.30 -16.66
CA LEU A 969 31.20 -22.02 -15.96
C LEU A 969 30.98 -21.06 -14.79
N GLN A 970 31.57 -21.36 -13.64
CA GLN A 970 31.77 -20.36 -12.60
C GLN A 970 33.01 -19.53 -12.93
N ARG A 971 32.89 -18.20 -12.88
CA ARG A 971 34.03 -17.28 -13.06
C ARG A 971 35.00 -17.42 -11.88
N THR A 972 36.29 -17.65 -12.15
CA THR A 972 37.28 -17.77 -11.07
C THR A 972 37.86 -16.40 -10.66
N PRO A 973 38.56 -16.30 -9.50
CA PRO A 973 39.32 -15.11 -9.14
C PRO A 973 40.60 -14.89 -9.98
N ASP A 974 40.95 -15.81 -10.90
CA ASP A 974 42.16 -15.73 -11.73
C ASP A 974 41.82 -15.52 -13.22
N PRO A 975 41.92 -14.28 -13.74
CA PRO A 975 41.68 -14.01 -15.16
C PRO A 975 42.64 -14.73 -16.12
N ALA A 976 43.83 -15.13 -15.68
CA ALA A 976 44.76 -15.88 -16.53
C ALA A 976 44.31 -17.33 -16.72
N PHE A 977 43.79 -17.94 -15.65
CA PHE A 977 43.15 -19.26 -15.71
C PHE A 977 41.90 -19.23 -16.59
N ASP A 978 40.97 -18.29 -16.36
CA ASP A 978 39.74 -18.15 -17.16
C ASP A 978 40.05 -17.97 -18.67
N ILE A 979 41.09 -17.20 -19.04
CA ILE A 979 41.50 -16.99 -20.43
C ILE A 979 42.12 -18.25 -21.07
N ASP A 980 42.92 -19.01 -20.32
CA ASP A 980 43.46 -20.28 -20.82
C ASP A 980 42.36 -21.33 -21.01
N LEU A 981 41.43 -21.39 -20.06
CA LEU A 981 40.27 -22.27 -20.09
C LEU A 981 39.37 -21.99 -21.32
N LEU A 982 39.11 -20.70 -21.63
CA LEU A 982 38.40 -20.29 -22.84
C LEU A 982 39.15 -20.65 -24.15
N ARG A 983 40.48 -20.67 -24.14
CA ARG A 983 41.28 -21.14 -25.30
C ARG A 983 41.19 -22.65 -25.47
N ARG A 984 41.13 -23.42 -24.38
CA ARG A 984 40.92 -24.87 -24.43
C ARG A 984 39.50 -25.22 -24.92
N LEU A 985 38.48 -24.44 -24.55
CA LEU A 985 37.15 -24.51 -25.16
C LEU A 985 37.19 -24.27 -26.68
N ASP A 986 37.83 -23.19 -27.13
CA ASP A 986 37.97 -22.87 -28.56
C ASP A 986 38.70 -23.98 -29.34
N ALA A 987 39.76 -24.54 -28.75
CA ALA A 987 40.52 -25.64 -29.33
C ALA A 987 39.74 -26.96 -29.40
N ALA A 988 38.87 -27.25 -28.43
CA ALA A 988 38.00 -28.43 -28.44
C ALA A 988 36.87 -28.27 -29.47
N ALA A 989 36.16 -27.14 -29.45
CA ALA A 989 35.06 -26.84 -30.36
C ALA A 989 35.49 -26.87 -31.84
N LYS A 990 36.70 -26.39 -32.17
CA LYS A 990 37.27 -26.44 -33.53
C LYS A 990 37.57 -27.85 -34.07
N GLN A 991 37.64 -28.88 -33.22
CA GLN A 991 37.95 -30.25 -33.66
C GLN A 991 36.70 -31.03 -34.10
N GLU A 992 35.50 -30.59 -33.71
CA GLU A 992 34.22 -31.24 -33.99
C GLU A 992 33.22 -30.21 -34.57
N PRO A 993 33.42 -29.69 -35.79
CA PRO A 993 32.47 -28.77 -36.43
C PRO A 993 31.16 -29.47 -36.80
N GLY A 994 30.03 -28.75 -36.76
CA GLY A 994 28.70 -29.32 -37.02
C GLY A 994 27.58 -28.27 -37.09
N GLU A 995 26.35 -28.65 -36.74
CA GLU A 995 25.14 -27.82 -36.86
C GLU A 995 24.54 -27.35 -35.53
N THR A 996 25.10 -27.76 -34.38
CA THR A 996 24.65 -27.35 -33.03
C THR A 996 25.20 -25.96 -32.68
N ASP A 997 24.35 -25.07 -32.19
CA ASP A 997 24.80 -23.78 -31.62
C ASP A 997 25.39 -24.02 -30.21
N LEU A 998 26.59 -23.49 -29.95
CA LEU A 998 27.27 -23.58 -28.64
C LEU A 998 27.07 -22.26 -27.87
N GLU A 999 26.57 -22.35 -26.64
CA GLU A 999 26.36 -21.21 -25.73
C GLU A 999 27.13 -21.43 -24.43
N LEU A 1000 27.77 -20.38 -23.93
CA LEU A 1000 28.55 -20.38 -22.70
C LEU A 1000 27.85 -19.49 -21.65
N ALA A 1001 27.36 -20.10 -20.59
CA ALA A 1001 26.74 -19.45 -19.45
C ALA A 1001 27.76 -19.25 -18.33
N VAL A 1002 28.31 -18.04 -18.22
CA VAL A 1002 29.28 -17.68 -17.19
C VAL A 1002 28.56 -17.12 -15.97
N VAL A 1003 28.56 -17.87 -14.87
CA VAL A 1003 28.06 -17.42 -13.56
C VAL A 1003 29.09 -16.49 -12.93
N LYS A 1004 28.69 -15.24 -12.67
CA LYS A 1004 29.51 -14.25 -11.98
C LYS A 1004 29.45 -14.44 -10.45
N THR A 1005 30.38 -13.78 -9.76
CA THR A 1005 30.48 -13.74 -8.29
C THR A 1005 29.30 -13.04 -7.58
N ASP A 1006 28.44 -12.35 -8.33
CA ASP A 1006 27.18 -11.73 -7.86
C ASP A 1006 25.95 -12.63 -8.10
N GLY A 1007 26.15 -13.85 -8.62
CA GLY A 1007 25.08 -14.79 -8.99
C GLY A 1007 24.50 -14.58 -10.39
N SER A 1008 24.73 -13.43 -11.04
CA SER A 1008 24.18 -13.16 -12.37
C SER A 1008 24.90 -13.94 -13.47
N VAL A 1009 24.16 -14.41 -14.47
CA VAL A 1009 24.67 -15.26 -15.55
C VAL A 1009 24.86 -14.47 -16.84
N ALA A 1010 26.09 -14.40 -17.34
CA ALA A 1010 26.40 -13.83 -18.65
C ALA A 1010 26.41 -14.95 -19.72
N ARG A 1011 25.48 -14.91 -20.67
CA ARG A 1011 25.40 -15.85 -21.80
C ARG A 1011 26.20 -15.33 -22.99
N LEU A 1012 27.11 -16.13 -23.52
CA LEU A 1012 27.95 -15.83 -24.69
C LEU A 1012 27.75 -16.90 -25.76
N ARG A 1013 27.31 -16.53 -26.96
CA ARG A 1013 27.24 -17.46 -28.10
C ARG A 1013 28.61 -17.63 -28.73
N TRP A 1014 28.96 -18.87 -29.05
CA TRP A 1014 30.21 -19.20 -29.71
C TRP A 1014 30.18 -18.80 -31.20
N PRO A 1015 31.29 -18.32 -31.80
CA PRO A 1015 31.28 -17.76 -33.15
C PRO A 1015 31.17 -18.78 -34.30
N TYR A 1016 31.00 -20.07 -34.01
CA TYR A 1016 30.80 -21.13 -34.99
C TYR A 1016 30.07 -22.34 -34.37
N ARG A 1017 29.37 -23.10 -35.21
CA ARG A 1017 28.60 -24.30 -34.82
C ARG A 1017 29.49 -25.53 -34.67
N VAL A 1018 29.07 -26.43 -33.77
CA VAL A 1018 29.78 -27.66 -33.39
C VAL A 1018 28.91 -28.89 -33.64
N ASN A 1019 29.52 -30.07 -33.59
CA ASN A 1019 28.84 -31.35 -33.53
C ASN A 1019 28.75 -31.78 -32.06
N ALA A 1020 27.54 -31.92 -31.50
CA ALA A 1020 27.31 -32.30 -30.10
C ALA A 1020 27.60 -33.78 -29.77
N SER A 1021 28.63 -34.34 -30.42
CA SER A 1021 29.07 -35.73 -30.32
C SER A 1021 29.53 -36.09 -28.90
N ASP A 1022 29.41 -37.36 -28.52
CA ASP A 1022 29.92 -37.84 -27.23
C ASP A 1022 31.43 -37.59 -27.09
N ARG A 1023 32.16 -37.52 -28.22
CA ARG A 1023 33.58 -37.17 -28.28
C ARG A 1023 33.83 -35.72 -27.87
N LEU A 1024 33.01 -34.77 -28.33
CA LEU A 1024 33.08 -33.39 -27.87
C LEU A 1024 32.65 -33.29 -26.39
N ARG A 1025 31.58 -33.99 -25.99
CA ARG A 1025 31.12 -34.03 -24.58
C ARG A 1025 32.21 -34.55 -23.64
N THR A 1026 32.85 -35.68 -23.96
CA THR A 1026 33.96 -36.25 -23.16
C THR A 1026 35.19 -35.32 -23.15
N ALA A 1027 35.49 -34.63 -24.25
CA ALA A 1027 36.59 -33.66 -24.28
C ALA A 1027 36.30 -32.45 -23.37
N LEU A 1028 35.06 -31.98 -23.33
CA LEU A 1028 34.64 -30.88 -22.46
C LEU A 1028 34.57 -31.32 -20.99
N ALA A 1029 33.86 -32.40 -20.68
CA ALA A 1029 33.79 -32.94 -19.31
C ALA A 1029 35.18 -33.21 -18.69
N ARG A 1030 36.16 -33.64 -19.50
CA ARG A 1030 37.55 -33.83 -19.06
C ARG A 1030 38.29 -32.54 -18.68
N GLU A 1031 38.00 -31.43 -19.35
CA GLU A 1031 38.67 -30.13 -19.13
C GLU A 1031 37.89 -29.23 -18.14
N PHE A 1032 36.60 -29.51 -17.92
CA PHE A 1032 35.66 -28.64 -17.21
C PHE A 1032 34.91 -29.30 -16.04
N GLY A 1033 34.88 -30.64 -15.96
CA GLY A 1033 34.02 -31.40 -15.05
C GLY A 1033 32.67 -31.78 -15.69
N ASP A 1034 32.11 -32.92 -15.29
CA ASP A 1034 30.85 -33.44 -15.86
C ASP A 1034 29.66 -32.49 -15.59
N ASP A 1035 29.56 -31.94 -14.37
CA ASP A 1035 28.47 -31.04 -13.94
C ASP A 1035 28.42 -29.70 -14.70
N SER A 1036 29.48 -29.36 -15.45
CA SER A 1036 29.60 -28.12 -16.23
C SER A 1036 28.99 -28.21 -17.64
N VAL A 1037 28.54 -29.39 -18.09
CA VAL A 1037 28.13 -29.64 -19.48
C VAL A 1037 26.65 -30.02 -19.57
N THR A 1038 25.78 -29.05 -19.87
CA THR A 1038 24.34 -29.29 -20.11
C THR A 1038 23.97 -29.25 -21.59
N VAL A 1039 22.92 -29.98 -21.98
CA VAL A 1039 22.45 -30.08 -23.38
C VAL A 1039 20.96 -29.79 -23.42
N ALA A 1040 20.52 -28.98 -24.39
CA ALA A 1040 19.16 -28.48 -24.53
C ALA A 1040 18.65 -28.55 -25.98
#